data_AF-A0A3N5TWV7-F1
#
_entry.id   AF-A0A3N5TWV7-F1
#
_cell.length_a   1.000
_cell.length_b   1.000
_cell.length_c   1.000
_cell.angle_alpha   90.00
_cell.angle_beta   90.00
_cell.angle_gamma   90.00
#
_symmetry.space_group_name_H-M   'P 1'
#
loop_
_entity.id
_entity.type
_entity.pdbx_description
1 polymer ?
#
loop_
_entity_poly.entity_id
_entity_poly.type
_entity_poly.pdbx_seq_one_letter_code
_entity_poly.pdbx_strand_id
1 'polypeptide(L)'
;FNADFDGDQMAVHVPLSAEAQAEARVLMLSTNNILSPAHGRPIAVPTQDMVLGIYYLTIEPDRPESDEDIPRFGSVNEALMALDHRLVRLHDVVKVRLPGKTLPEEMRSETTQGEAEANGDRVPVVETTVGRLIFNQCFPDSEEFVDRPLLKSDVGRLVDACVHRYDRAQVEQILDNLKNVGFHYATRAGVTLGIEDVTTPSDKATILDRHEKEASKIEAQYRKGIITDDERRQELITIWTQATDEVKDAMEAQFGKTNPIYMMANSGARGNIMQIRQIAGMRGLVANPKGEIIPRPIKSNFREGLSVLEYFISTHGARKGLADTALRTADSGYLTRRLVDVSQELIVREEDCGTDRSLPVPVTYETPQGGRVENQHLDTSLYGRVLAEDVKVERKKIASRGDFLDDAGAQRLVEAGVDAVRVRSATTCEAEYGVCRLCYGWSLATGRLVDIGESVGIVAAQSIGEPGTQLTMRTFHTGGVAGEDITHGLPRVVELFEARRPKGEAWITEIPGTVQIEDDEEKKERRITVTSEDGSDSVQYKVGFRARLLVGDGDAVEVGQQLTEGSVNPHEKLRIEGVQALQHHLVEEVQQVYRSQGVTIHDKHIELIVRQMLRKVQIIEPGDTDFLPGDLIDRRRFEAANRETVENSGQPASARPQLLGITKASLATDSWLSAASFQETTRVLTEAAIAGRSDGLLGLKENVIIGKLIPAGTGMSRYRNVQVKIKPEAIPEYWL
;
A
#
# COMPACT_ATOMS: atom_id res chain seq x y z
N PHE A 1 7.43 5.60 14.60
CA PHE A 1 8.00 4.95 15.79
C PHE A 1 7.25 3.70 16.21
N ASN A 2 5.92 3.61 16.01
CA ASN A 2 5.12 2.48 16.50
C ASN A 2 5.36 2.22 18.00
N ALA A 3 5.38 3.31 18.77
CA ALA A 3 5.60 3.31 20.20
C ALA A 3 4.39 3.95 20.87
N ASP A 4 4.09 3.52 22.08
CA ASP A 4 3.10 4.16 22.94
C ASP A 4 3.71 4.53 24.31
N PHE A 5 2.86 4.92 25.26
CA PHE A 5 3.27 5.41 26.57
C PHE A 5 2.93 4.41 27.70
N ASP A 6 2.88 3.11 27.41
CA ASP A 6 2.56 2.08 28.40
C ASP A 6 3.80 1.48 29.11
N GLY A 7 5.01 1.89 28.70
CA GLY A 7 6.28 1.40 29.23
C GLY A 7 7.41 1.27 28.21
N ASP A 8 7.14 1.58 26.93
CA ASP A 8 8.12 1.57 25.85
C ASP A 8 9.38 2.40 26.15
N GLN A 9 10.53 1.91 25.67
CA GLN A 9 11.83 2.53 25.85
C GLN A 9 12.39 3.05 24.52
N MET A 10 13.07 4.19 24.55
CA MET A 10 13.72 4.78 23.38
C MET A 10 15.21 4.97 23.65
N ALA A 11 16.06 4.54 22.72
CA ALA A 11 17.50 4.73 22.78
C ALA A 11 17.90 6.09 22.17
N VAL A 12 18.82 6.80 22.80
CA VAL A 12 19.34 8.09 22.34
C VAL A 12 20.82 7.96 22.00
N HIS A 13 21.20 8.43 20.81
CA HIS A 13 22.58 8.45 20.33
C HIS A 13 23.00 9.89 20.04
N VAL A 14 24.27 10.22 20.26
CA VAL A 14 24.81 11.58 20.09
C VAL A 14 25.82 11.59 18.93
N PRO A 15 25.55 12.29 17.81
CA PRO A 15 26.50 12.43 16.71
C PRO A 15 27.68 13.31 17.13
N LEU A 16 28.91 12.84 16.89
CA LEU A 16 30.13 13.53 17.35
C LEU A 16 30.77 14.39 16.25
N SER A 17 30.92 13.88 15.02
CA SER A 17 31.56 14.62 13.93
C SER A 17 30.65 15.69 13.36
N ALA A 18 31.25 16.73 12.75
CA ALA A 18 30.49 17.80 12.10
C ALA A 18 29.65 17.26 10.94
N GLU A 19 30.16 16.28 10.20
CA GLU A 19 29.46 15.60 9.12
C GLU A 19 28.24 14.85 9.65
N ALA A 20 28.38 14.08 10.74
CA ALA A 20 27.26 13.34 11.33
C ALA A 20 26.20 14.29 11.93
N GLN A 21 26.61 15.41 12.51
CA GLN A 21 25.70 16.45 12.98
C GLN A 21 24.93 17.09 11.81
N ALA A 22 25.60 17.34 10.69
CA ALA A 22 24.96 17.86 9.49
C ALA A 22 23.97 16.84 8.89
N GLU A 23 24.35 15.57 8.79
CA GLU A 23 23.46 14.49 8.35
C GLU A 23 22.21 14.39 9.23
N ALA A 24 22.37 14.41 10.55
CA ALA A 24 21.26 14.37 11.49
C ALA A 24 20.32 15.58 11.30
N ARG A 25 20.87 16.78 11.14
CA ARG A 25 20.10 18.03 11.02
C ARG A 25 19.43 18.21 9.66
N VAL A 26 20.07 17.76 8.58
CA VAL A 26 19.58 17.98 7.20
C VAL A 26 18.72 16.80 6.74
N LEU A 27 19.11 15.57 7.02
CA LEU A 27 18.43 14.37 6.51
C LEU A 27 17.46 13.76 7.53
N MET A 28 17.87 13.64 8.79
CA MET A 28 17.12 12.86 9.80
C MET A 28 16.14 13.69 10.64
N LEU A 29 16.12 15.01 10.48
CA LEU A 29 15.24 15.89 11.25
C LEU A 29 13.77 15.50 11.03
N SER A 30 12.98 15.40 12.11
CA SER A 30 11.59 14.92 12.03
C SER A 30 10.71 15.79 11.13
N THR A 31 10.96 17.11 11.10
CA THR A 31 10.25 18.06 10.23
C THR A 31 10.52 17.82 8.74
N ASN A 32 11.59 17.10 8.39
CA ASN A 32 11.88 16.71 7.01
C ASN A 32 11.25 15.38 6.61
N ASN A 33 10.84 14.56 7.59
CA ASN A 33 10.41 13.17 7.41
C ASN A 33 8.91 13.02 7.70
N ILE A 34 8.10 13.81 6.99
CA ILE A 34 6.63 13.86 7.14
C ILE A 34 5.94 12.80 6.28
N LEU A 35 6.49 12.51 5.10
CA LEU A 35 5.93 11.57 4.14
C LEU A 35 6.50 10.16 4.31
N SER A 36 5.67 9.17 4.03
CA SER A 36 6.10 7.77 4.00
C SER A 36 6.95 7.47 2.77
N PRO A 37 8.15 6.87 2.91
CA PRO A 37 8.93 6.42 1.77
C PRO A 37 8.27 5.25 1.01
N ALA A 38 7.28 4.57 1.61
CA ALA A 38 6.61 3.42 0.99
C ALA A 38 5.55 3.83 -0.05
N HIS A 39 4.81 4.92 0.21
CA HIS A 39 3.64 5.31 -0.58
C HIS A 39 3.47 6.83 -0.74
N GLY A 40 4.36 7.66 -0.19
CA GLY A 40 4.37 9.11 -0.40
C GLY A 40 3.30 9.91 0.34
N ARG A 41 2.47 9.26 1.16
CA ARG A 41 1.44 9.94 1.97
C ARG A 41 1.98 10.33 3.36
N PRO A 42 1.43 11.38 3.99
CA PRO A 42 1.86 11.82 5.31
C PRO A 42 1.71 10.74 6.39
N ILE A 43 2.76 10.57 7.19
CA ILE A 43 2.76 9.76 8.42
C ILE A 43 2.39 10.63 9.62
N ALA A 44 2.81 11.90 9.63
CA ALA A 44 2.53 12.85 10.70
C ALA A 44 1.10 13.42 10.55
N VAL A 45 0.09 12.57 10.74
CA VAL A 45 -1.32 12.94 10.72
C VAL A 45 -1.86 12.88 12.15
N PRO A 46 -2.77 13.79 12.55
CA PRO A 46 -3.48 13.69 13.83
C PRO A 46 -4.07 12.30 14.07
N THR A 47 -3.95 11.79 15.30
CA THR A 47 -4.48 10.50 15.73
C THR A 47 -5.20 10.61 17.07
N GLN A 48 -6.04 9.62 17.38
CA GLN A 48 -6.74 9.48 18.67
C GLN A 48 -7.42 10.78 19.13
N ASP A 49 -7.01 11.32 20.28
CA ASP A 49 -7.63 12.48 20.91
C ASP A 49 -7.65 13.71 20.01
N MET A 50 -6.61 13.93 19.20
CA MET A 50 -6.58 15.05 18.26
C MET A 50 -7.72 14.93 17.23
N VAL A 51 -7.93 13.73 16.69
CA VAL A 51 -9.02 13.46 15.74
C VAL A 51 -10.37 13.60 16.43
N LEU A 52 -10.51 13.08 17.65
CA LEU A 52 -11.76 13.19 18.41
C LEU A 52 -12.13 14.65 18.68
N GLY A 53 -11.17 15.49 19.04
CA GLY A 53 -11.37 16.92 19.26
C GLY A 53 -11.76 17.66 17.98
N ILE A 54 -11.10 17.37 16.85
CA ILE A 54 -11.43 17.95 15.54
C ILE A 54 -12.82 17.49 15.08
N TYR A 55 -13.14 16.21 15.24
CA TYR A 55 -14.45 15.66 14.92
C TYR A 55 -15.53 16.32 15.76
N TYR A 56 -15.35 16.38 17.09
CA TYR A 56 -16.28 17.07 17.98
C TYR A 56 -16.48 18.53 17.58
N LEU A 57 -15.41 19.23 17.21
CA LEU A 57 -15.48 20.64 16.79
C LEU A 57 -16.27 20.83 15.49
N THR A 58 -16.25 19.84 14.59
CA THR A 58 -16.81 19.93 13.23
C THR A 58 -18.11 19.15 13.03
N ILE A 59 -18.62 18.50 14.09
CA ILE A 59 -19.87 17.73 14.11
C ILE A 59 -21.00 18.48 13.38
N GLU A 60 -21.85 17.69 12.72
CA GLU A 60 -23.03 18.21 12.07
C GLU A 60 -23.94 18.92 13.08
N PRO A 61 -24.28 20.21 12.83
CA PRO A 61 -25.07 21.00 13.76
C PRO A 61 -26.57 20.68 13.64
N ASP A 62 -27.30 20.90 14.73
CA ASP A 62 -28.75 20.98 14.67
C ASP A 62 -29.13 22.38 14.14
N ARG A 63 -29.56 22.45 12.87
CA ARG A 63 -29.93 23.71 12.22
C ARG A 63 -31.30 24.20 12.74
N PRO A 64 -31.43 25.48 13.15
CA PRO A 64 -32.74 26.06 13.49
C PRO A 64 -33.73 26.01 12.32
N GLU A 65 -35.03 25.87 12.61
CA GLU A 65 -36.08 25.83 11.56
C GLU A 65 -36.23 27.16 10.82
N SER A 66 -35.99 28.28 11.51
CA SER A 66 -36.09 29.62 10.93
C SER A 66 -34.72 30.23 10.65
N ASP A 67 -34.56 30.73 9.44
CA ASP A 67 -33.37 31.44 8.98
C ASP A 67 -33.13 32.79 9.70
N GLU A 68 -34.17 33.33 10.36
CA GLU A 68 -34.10 34.56 11.17
C GLU A 68 -33.46 34.32 12.54
N ASP A 69 -33.52 33.09 13.04
CA ASP A 69 -32.98 32.72 14.35
C ASP A 69 -31.46 32.46 14.31
N ILE A 70 -30.86 32.44 13.11
CA ILE A 70 -29.43 32.23 12.90
C ILE A 70 -28.67 33.53 13.18
N PRO A 71 -27.80 33.58 14.22
CA PRO A 71 -27.02 34.76 14.55
C PRO A 71 -26.10 35.17 13.40
N ARG A 72 -25.95 36.49 13.19
CA ARG A 72 -25.11 37.07 12.14
C ARG A 72 -23.94 37.82 12.75
N PHE A 73 -22.74 37.55 12.26
CA PHE A 73 -21.51 38.19 12.74
C PHE A 73 -20.78 38.88 11.58
N GLY A 74 -20.22 40.06 11.86
CA GLY A 74 -19.42 40.83 10.92
C GLY A 74 -18.00 40.31 10.74
N SER A 75 -17.50 39.49 11.67
CA SER A 75 -16.17 38.86 11.60
C SER A 75 -16.11 37.57 12.41
N VAL A 76 -15.07 36.76 12.15
CA VAL A 76 -14.77 35.56 12.95
C VAL A 76 -14.50 35.91 14.42
N ASN A 77 -13.77 36.98 14.69
CA ASN A 77 -13.45 37.41 16.05
C ASN A 77 -14.69 37.80 16.86
N GLU A 78 -15.72 38.36 16.20
CA GLU A 78 -16.99 38.68 16.84
C GLU A 78 -17.76 37.40 17.22
N ALA A 79 -17.76 36.39 16.36
CA ALA A 79 -18.35 35.08 16.66
C ALA A 79 -17.62 34.39 17.84
N LEU A 80 -16.28 34.48 17.89
CA LEU A 80 -15.48 33.97 19.01
C LEU A 80 -15.76 34.73 20.31
N MET A 81 -15.90 36.05 20.25
CA MET A 81 -16.30 36.86 21.40
C MET A 81 -17.69 36.46 21.90
N ALA A 82 -18.64 36.20 21.01
CA ALA A 82 -19.97 35.70 21.37
C ALA A 82 -19.91 34.31 22.02
N LEU A 83 -19.03 33.43 21.56
CA LEU A 83 -18.75 32.13 22.19
C LEU A 83 -18.18 32.31 23.61
N ASP A 84 -17.22 33.20 23.80
CA ASP A 84 -16.61 33.50 25.11
C ASP A 84 -17.64 34.04 26.11
N HIS A 85 -18.56 34.88 25.63
CA HIS A 85 -19.70 35.38 26.42
C HIS A 85 -20.86 34.38 26.54
N ARG A 86 -20.74 33.16 25.98
CA ARG A 86 -21.74 32.08 26.00
C ARG A 86 -23.09 32.47 25.37
N LEU A 87 -23.06 33.39 24.40
CA LEU A 87 -24.23 33.77 23.61
C LEU A 87 -24.52 32.75 22.50
N VAL A 88 -23.47 32.06 22.03
CA VAL A 88 -23.53 30.95 21.08
C VAL A 88 -22.71 29.78 21.60
N ARG A 89 -23.03 28.57 21.16
CA ARG A 89 -22.28 27.32 21.42
C ARG A 89 -21.41 26.97 20.22
N LEU A 90 -20.50 26.01 20.42
CA LEU A 90 -19.58 25.55 19.36
C LEU A 90 -20.30 25.00 18.12
N HIS A 91 -21.43 24.33 18.33
CA HIS A 91 -22.20 23.67 17.27
C HIS A 91 -23.40 24.49 16.79
N ASP A 92 -23.59 25.71 17.30
CA ASP A 92 -24.68 26.56 16.81
C ASP A 92 -24.35 27.02 15.39
N VAL A 93 -25.37 26.99 14.51
CA VAL A 93 -25.27 27.51 13.14
C VAL A 93 -25.21 29.04 13.20
N VAL A 94 -24.27 29.63 12.47
CA VAL A 94 -24.03 31.07 12.43
C VAL A 94 -23.78 31.53 10.99
N LYS A 95 -24.14 32.78 10.68
CA LYS A 95 -23.85 33.43 9.39
C LYS A 95 -22.73 34.46 9.60
N VAL A 96 -21.58 34.28 8.97
CA VAL A 96 -20.40 35.13 9.19
C VAL A 96 -19.78 35.60 7.87
N ARG A 97 -19.19 36.80 7.89
CA ARG A 97 -18.38 37.30 6.78
C ARG A 97 -16.94 36.84 6.89
N LEU A 98 -16.41 36.26 5.80
CA LEU A 98 -15.04 35.74 5.72
C LEU A 98 -14.23 36.51 4.67
N PRO A 99 -13.67 37.69 5.01
CA PRO A 99 -12.89 38.48 4.06
C PRO A 99 -11.56 37.77 3.74
N GLY A 100 -11.24 37.62 2.45
CA GLY A 100 -9.95 37.09 1.99
C GLY A 100 -9.77 35.57 2.11
N LYS A 101 -10.73 34.83 2.67
CA LYS A 101 -10.69 33.36 2.75
C LYS A 101 -11.15 32.74 1.43
N THR A 102 -10.41 31.76 0.93
CA THR A 102 -10.83 30.96 -0.23
C THR A 102 -12.06 30.12 0.12
N LEU A 103 -13.16 30.26 -0.65
CA LEU A 103 -14.39 29.48 -0.45
C LEU A 103 -14.58 28.40 -1.53
N PRO A 104 -15.11 27.21 -1.16
CA PRO A 104 -15.55 26.18 -2.09
C PRO A 104 -16.56 26.71 -3.10
N GLU A 105 -16.61 26.11 -4.29
CA GLU A 105 -17.52 26.51 -5.36
C GLU A 105 -19.00 26.41 -4.93
N GLU A 106 -19.34 25.38 -4.15
CA GLU A 106 -20.69 25.16 -3.58
C GLU A 106 -21.13 26.26 -2.60
N MET A 107 -20.17 26.95 -1.97
CA MET A 107 -20.43 28.03 -1.01
C MET A 107 -20.42 29.42 -1.66
N ARG A 108 -20.08 29.51 -2.95
CA ARG A 108 -20.17 30.75 -3.72
C ARG A 108 -21.61 30.92 -4.16
N SER A 109 -22.33 31.89 -3.60
CA SER A 109 -23.72 32.15 -3.99
C SER A 109 -23.82 32.56 -5.47
N GLU A 110 -25.00 32.37 -6.09
CA GLU A 110 -25.33 32.85 -7.45
C GLU A 110 -25.04 34.36 -7.65
N THR A 111 -25.03 35.13 -6.55
CA THR A 111 -24.69 36.56 -6.52
C THR A 111 -23.21 36.87 -6.80
N THR A 112 -22.36 35.85 -6.86
CA THR A 112 -20.91 35.94 -7.10
C THR A 112 -20.50 35.52 -8.52
N GLN A 113 -21.45 35.04 -9.34
CA GLN A 113 -21.19 34.61 -10.72
C GLN A 113 -21.14 35.76 -11.75
N GLY A 114 -21.41 37.00 -11.33
CA GLY A 114 -21.31 38.19 -12.17
C GLY A 114 -20.35 39.22 -11.58
N GLU A 115 -19.26 39.49 -12.30
CA GLU A 115 -18.40 40.68 -12.13
C GLU A 115 -17.63 40.82 -10.79
N ALA A 116 -16.88 39.80 -10.41
CA ALA A 116 -15.86 39.92 -9.35
C ALA A 116 -14.52 40.47 -9.89
N GLU A 117 -14.51 41.59 -10.63
CA GLU A 117 -13.25 42.31 -10.95
C GLU A 117 -13.34 43.84 -10.91
N ALA A 118 -14.49 44.49 -10.66
CA ALA A 118 -14.60 45.93 -10.85
C ALA A 118 -14.83 46.81 -9.61
N ASN A 119 -15.21 46.28 -8.44
CA ASN A 119 -15.33 47.09 -7.22
C ASN A 119 -15.10 46.23 -5.98
N GLY A 120 -14.09 46.57 -5.17
CA GLY A 120 -13.82 45.90 -3.90
C GLY A 120 -15.02 45.88 -2.94
N ASP A 121 -15.04 44.87 -2.07
CA ASP A 121 -15.92 44.72 -0.90
C ASP A 121 -17.38 44.26 -1.09
N ARG A 122 -17.57 43.08 -1.69
CA ARG A 122 -18.68 42.20 -1.25
C ARG A 122 -18.14 40.91 -0.69
N VAL A 123 -17.81 40.95 0.60
CA VAL A 123 -17.42 39.76 1.37
C VAL A 123 -18.62 38.81 1.46
N PRO A 124 -18.52 37.57 0.95
CA PRO A 124 -19.60 36.60 1.03
C PRO A 124 -19.95 36.29 2.49
N VAL A 125 -21.24 36.15 2.77
CA VAL A 125 -21.75 35.68 4.06
C VAL A 125 -21.89 34.17 3.96
N VAL A 126 -21.19 33.43 4.80
CA VAL A 126 -21.19 31.97 4.82
C VAL A 126 -21.96 31.49 6.03
N GLU A 127 -22.83 30.51 5.84
CA GLU A 127 -23.49 29.77 6.91
C GLU A 127 -22.60 28.59 7.31
N THR A 128 -22.21 28.51 8.58
CA THR A 128 -21.32 27.47 9.13
C THR A 128 -21.51 27.37 10.65
N THR A 129 -20.65 26.66 11.36
CA THR A 129 -20.65 26.60 12.83
C THR A 129 -19.46 27.33 13.43
N VAL A 130 -19.59 27.80 14.68
CA VAL A 130 -18.47 28.44 15.39
C VAL A 130 -17.27 27.50 15.49
N GLY A 131 -17.50 26.21 15.71
CA GLY A 131 -16.45 25.21 15.73
C GLY A 131 -15.67 25.10 14.42
N ARG A 132 -16.37 25.09 13.28
CA ARG A 132 -15.73 25.06 11.96
C ARG A 132 -14.95 26.36 11.66
N LEU A 133 -15.39 27.51 12.17
CA LEU A 133 -14.60 28.75 12.10
C LEU A 133 -13.27 28.63 12.84
N ILE A 134 -13.28 28.09 14.06
CA ILE A 134 -12.07 27.85 14.84
C ILE A 134 -11.15 26.86 14.12
N PHE A 135 -11.70 25.78 13.58
CA PHE A 135 -10.92 24.79 12.83
C PHE A 135 -10.20 25.40 11.62
N ASN A 136 -10.89 26.25 10.86
CA ASN A 136 -10.34 26.88 9.66
C ASN A 136 -9.24 27.91 9.94
N GLN A 137 -9.08 28.39 11.19
CA GLN A 137 -7.94 29.22 11.61
C GLN A 137 -6.63 28.43 11.71
N CYS A 138 -6.67 27.09 11.69
CA CYS A 138 -5.46 26.27 11.65
C CYS A 138 -4.69 26.41 10.34
N PHE A 139 -5.35 26.84 9.27
CA PHE A 139 -4.83 26.90 7.92
C PHE A 139 -4.61 28.34 7.44
N PRO A 140 -3.69 28.57 6.50
CA PRO A 140 -3.56 29.86 5.81
C PRO A 140 -4.86 30.31 5.14
N ASP A 141 -5.01 31.62 4.91
CA ASP A 141 -6.20 32.19 4.25
C ASP A 141 -6.35 31.71 2.79
N SER A 142 -5.25 31.32 2.16
CA SER A 142 -5.25 30.70 0.83
C SER A 142 -5.93 29.34 0.80
N GLU A 143 -5.99 28.63 1.93
CA GLU A 143 -6.61 27.31 1.99
C GLU A 143 -8.13 27.41 1.92
N GLU A 144 -8.72 26.49 1.15
CA GLU A 144 -10.16 26.41 0.96
C GLU A 144 -10.88 26.15 2.28
N PHE A 145 -11.97 26.88 2.52
CA PHE A 145 -12.75 26.76 3.75
C PHE A 145 -13.41 25.37 3.84
N VAL A 146 -13.16 24.67 4.95
CA VAL A 146 -13.67 23.33 5.20
C VAL A 146 -14.94 23.40 6.04
N ASP A 147 -16.08 23.05 5.45
CA ASP A 147 -17.40 23.08 6.11
C ASP A 147 -18.13 21.73 6.13
N ARG A 148 -17.50 20.72 6.72
CA ARG A 148 -18.10 19.39 6.87
C ARG A 148 -17.58 18.71 8.14
N PRO A 149 -18.31 17.72 8.69
CA PRO A 149 -17.75 16.88 9.74
C PRO A 149 -16.50 16.17 9.22
N LEU A 150 -15.44 16.19 10.04
CA LEU A 150 -14.15 15.62 9.65
C LEU A 150 -13.87 14.32 10.39
N LEU A 151 -13.80 13.23 9.63
CA LEU A 151 -13.30 11.95 10.09
C LEU A 151 -11.78 11.89 9.99
N LYS A 152 -11.15 10.88 10.61
CA LYS A 152 -9.70 10.65 10.51
C LYS A 152 -9.19 10.64 9.06
N SER A 153 -9.93 9.98 8.16
CA SER A 153 -9.58 9.90 6.73
C SER A 153 -9.60 11.28 6.07
N ASP A 154 -10.50 12.16 6.48
CA ASP A 154 -10.67 13.48 5.89
C ASP A 154 -9.56 14.42 6.35
N VAL A 155 -9.21 14.36 7.64
CA VAL A 155 -8.05 15.05 8.19
C VAL A 155 -6.76 14.58 7.50
N GLY A 156 -6.62 13.27 7.28
CA GLY A 156 -5.48 12.72 6.53
C GLY A 156 -5.37 13.27 5.12
N ARG A 157 -6.48 13.29 4.36
CA ARG A 157 -6.53 13.88 3.01
C ARG A 157 -6.24 15.38 3.00
N LEU A 158 -6.72 16.11 4.00
CA LEU A 158 -6.49 17.55 4.10
C LEU A 158 -5.02 17.86 4.39
N VAL A 159 -4.39 17.11 5.30
CA VAL A 159 -2.95 17.23 5.56
C VAL A 159 -2.14 16.88 4.32
N ASP A 160 -2.52 15.83 3.60
CA ASP A 160 -1.88 15.42 2.35
C ASP A 160 -1.91 16.52 1.28
N ALA A 161 -3.09 17.13 1.06
CA ALA A 161 -3.23 18.28 0.17
C ALA A 161 -2.36 19.47 0.61
N CYS A 162 -2.30 19.75 1.92
CA CYS A 162 -1.47 20.81 2.46
C CYS A 162 0.03 20.57 2.23
N VAL A 163 0.50 19.32 2.37
CA VAL A 163 1.91 18.95 2.17
C VAL A 163 2.36 19.16 0.73
N HIS A 164 1.47 18.95 -0.24
CA HIS A 164 1.77 19.17 -1.66
C HIS A 164 1.66 20.63 -2.09
N ARG A 165 0.81 21.42 -1.41
CA ARG A 165 0.53 22.82 -1.77
C ARG A 165 1.46 23.83 -1.09
N TYR A 166 1.83 23.57 0.16
CA TYR A 166 2.57 24.52 1.00
C TYR A 166 4.02 24.09 1.22
N ASP A 167 4.85 25.04 1.65
CA ASP A 167 6.21 24.72 2.06
C ASP A 167 6.25 23.98 3.40
N ARG A 168 7.42 23.41 3.74
CA ARG A 168 7.58 22.61 4.96
C ARG A 168 7.36 23.41 6.24
N ALA A 169 7.71 24.70 6.26
CA ALA A 169 7.58 25.54 7.46
C ALA A 169 6.10 25.86 7.74
N GLN A 170 5.33 26.11 6.69
CA GLN A 170 3.88 26.28 6.78
C GLN A 170 3.19 24.98 7.21
N VAL A 171 3.59 23.83 6.63
CA VAL A 171 3.06 22.51 7.02
C VAL A 171 3.33 22.23 8.49
N GLU A 172 4.53 22.51 9.00
CA GLU A 172 4.87 22.36 10.42
C GLU A 172 3.90 23.16 11.31
N GLN A 173 3.65 24.42 10.97
CA GLN A 173 2.72 25.27 11.71
C GLN A 173 1.28 24.73 11.65
N ILE A 174 0.83 24.24 10.49
CA ILE A 174 -0.50 23.65 10.31
C ILE A 174 -0.66 22.42 11.21
N LEU A 175 0.33 21.52 11.22
CA LEU A 175 0.31 20.30 12.02
C LEU A 175 0.27 20.61 13.52
N ASP A 176 1.07 21.58 13.97
CA ASP A 176 1.07 22.01 15.37
C ASP A 176 -0.24 22.71 15.78
N ASN A 177 -0.83 23.52 14.89
CA ASN A 177 -2.14 24.12 15.11
C ASN A 177 -3.23 23.05 15.25
N LEU A 178 -3.26 22.07 14.33
CA LEU A 178 -4.20 20.95 14.37
C LEU A 178 -4.05 20.12 15.65
N LYS A 179 -2.82 19.85 16.07
CA LYS A 179 -2.50 19.18 17.35
C LYS A 179 -3.09 19.96 18.53
N ASN A 180 -2.78 21.26 18.60
CA ASN A 180 -3.19 22.11 19.73
C ASN A 180 -4.70 22.26 19.81
N VAL A 181 -5.37 22.55 18.68
CA VAL A 181 -6.84 22.64 18.59
C VAL A 181 -7.47 21.30 18.92
N GLY A 182 -6.97 20.21 18.34
CA GLY A 182 -7.45 18.85 18.60
C GLY A 182 -7.43 18.52 20.10
N PHE A 183 -6.28 18.66 20.78
CA PHE A 183 -6.21 18.39 22.22
C PHE A 183 -7.08 19.32 23.07
N HIS A 184 -7.11 20.61 22.72
CA HIS A 184 -7.87 21.62 23.46
C HIS A 184 -9.38 21.35 23.45
N TYR A 185 -9.92 20.97 22.29
CA TYR A 185 -11.34 20.67 22.14
C TYR A 185 -11.70 19.23 22.51
N ALA A 186 -10.77 18.27 22.41
CA ALA A 186 -10.97 16.95 23.01
C ALA A 186 -11.17 17.04 24.53
N THR A 187 -10.37 17.88 25.20
CA THR A 187 -10.50 18.15 26.64
C THR A 187 -11.85 18.79 26.98
N ARG A 188 -12.30 19.76 26.17
CA ARG A 188 -13.58 20.47 26.38
C ARG A 188 -14.81 19.66 26.00
N ALA A 189 -14.66 18.71 25.07
CA ALA A 189 -15.74 17.81 24.70
C ALA A 189 -16.22 16.98 25.91
N GLY A 190 -15.36 16.80 26.93
CA GLY A 190 -15.71 16.06 28.14
C GLY A 190 -16.08 14.61 27.86
N VAL A 191 -15.53 14.04 26.78
CA VAL A 191 -15.80 12.65 26.37
C VAL A 191 -15.31 11.73 27.48
N THR A 192 -16.25 10.99 28.06
CA THR A 192 -16.01 10.02 29.12
C THR A 192 -16.71 8.71 28.77
N LEU A 193 -16.43 7.67 29.53
CA LEU A 193 -17.04 6.35 29.35
C LEU A 193 -17.73 5.94 30.65
N GLY A 194 -19.06 5.93 30.62
CA GLY A 194 -19.91 5.32 31.61
C GLY A 194 -20.41 3.96 31.15
N ILE A 195 -20.85 3.15 32.12
CA ILE A 195 -21.60 1.93 31.78
C ILE A 195 -22.86 2.31 30.99
N GLU A 196 -23.56 3.38 31.34
CA GLU A 196 -24.81 3.79 30.68
C GLU A 196 -24.65 4.15 29.19
N ASP A 197 -23.45 4.55 28.77
CA ASP A 197 -23.16 4.85 27.35
C ASP A 197 -23.16 3.59 26.47
N VAL A 198 -22.98 2.41 27.07
CA VAL A 198 -23.03 1.12 26.38
C VAL A 198 -24.48 0.64 26.35
N THR A 199 -25.24 1.04 25.33
CA THR A 199 -26.64 0.62 25.17
C THR A 199 -26.76 -0.69 24.40
N THR A 200 -27.31 -1.73 25.04
CA THR A 200 -27.68 -2.98 24.37
C THR A 200 -28.97 -2.76 23.56
N PRO A 201 -29.05 -3.22 22.30
CA PRO A 201 -30.27 -3.08 21.51
C PRO A 201 -31.47 -3.77 22.15
N SER A 202 -32.61 -3.08 22.23
CA SER A 202 -33.86 -3.65 22.80
C SER A 202 -34.30 -4.91 22.05
N ASP A 203 -34.07 -4.92 20.74
CA ASP A 203 -34.53 -5.97 19.84
C ASP A 203 -33.62 -7.20 19.83
N LYS A 204 -32.49 -7.14 20.54
CA LYS A 204 -31.50 -8.23 20.62
C LYS A 204 -32.13 -9.56 20.97
N ALA A 205 -32.96 -9.61 22.02
CA ALA A 205 -33.59 -10.85 22.47
C ALA A 205 -34.50 -11.45 21.39
N THR A 206 -35.26 -10.59 20.69
CA THR A 206 -36.15 -11.00 19.61
C THR A 206 -35.40 -11.54 18.40
N ILE A 207 -34.29 -10.90 18.02
CA ILE A 207 -33.40 -11.36 16.94
C ILE A 207 -32.81 -12.73 17.30
N LEU A 208 -32.26 -12.87 18.51
CA LEU A 208 -31.66 -14.12 18.97
C LEU A 208 -32.67 -15.27 19.04
N ASP A 209 -33.89 -15.02 19.53
CA ASP A 209 -34.94 -16.04 19.62
C ASP A 209 -35.40 -16.52 18.24
N ARG A 210 -35.41 -15.65 17.23
CA ARG A 210 -35.74 -16.02 15.85
C ARG A 210 -34.70 -16.98 15.28
N HIS A 211 -33.42 -16.63 15.37
CA HIS A 211 -32.34 -17.46 14.85
C HIS A 211 -32.12 -18.74 15.69
N GLU A 212 -32.41 -18.73 16.99
CA GLU A 212 -32.40 -19.96 17.80
C GLU A 212 -33.42 -20.99 17.31
N LYS A 213 -34.60 -20.54 16.89
CA LYS A 213 -35.63 -21.41 16.32
C LYS A 213 -35.20 -21.98 14.96
N GLU A 214 -34.51 -21.19 14.14
CA GLU A 214 -33.92 -21.64 12.87
C GLU A 214 -32.83 -22.68 13.11
N ALA A 215 -31.87 -22.39 13.99
CA ALA A 215 -30.81 -23.32 14.38
C ALA A 215 -31.37 -24.64 14.94
N SER A 216 -32.45 -24.57 15.74
CA SER A 216 -33.12 -25.76 16.28
C SER A 216 -33.78 -26.62 15.20
N LYS A 217 -34.27 -26.02 14.09
CA LYS A 217 -34.81 -26.76 12.94
C LYS A 217 -33.69 -27.53 12.22
N ILE A 218 -32.53 -26.90 12.01
CA ILE A 218 -31.36 -27.54 11.40
C ILE A 218 -30.88 -28.72 12.26
N GLU A 219 -30.78 -28.51 13.58
CA GLU A 219 -30.40 -29.58 14.51
C GLU A 219 -31.43 -30.75 14.50
N ALA A 220 -32.72 -30.45 14.36
CA ALA A 220 -33.76 -31.47 14.24
C ALA A 220 -33.69 -32.24 12.90
N GLN A 221 -33.34 -31.58 11.80
CA GLN A 221 -33.12 -32.22 10.50
C GLN A 221 -31.92 -33.17 10.55
N TYR A 222 -30.83 -32.75 11.19
CA TYR A 222 -29.66 -33.60 11.42
C TYR A 222 -30.01 -34.85 12.23
N ARG A 223 -30.74 -34.69 13.34
CA ARG A 223 -31.19 -35.83 14.16
C ARG A 223 -32.12 -36.80 13.41
N LYS A 224 -32.84 -36.32 12.40
CA LYS A 224 -33.68 -37.13 11.51
C LYS A 224 -32.89 -37.77 10.36
N GLY A 225 -31.60 -37.49 10.23
CA GLY A 225 -30.74 -37.99 9.16
C GLY A 225 -31.02 -37.36 7.79
N ILE A 226 -31.63 -36.16 7.75
CA ILE A 226 -31.96 -35.45 6.51
C ILE A 226 -30.72 -34.74 5.94
N ILE A 227 -29.86 -34.23 6.82
CA ILE A 227 -28.63 -33.50 6.47
C ILE A 227 -27.43 -34.16 7.14
N THR A 228 -26.25 -33.94 6.57
CA THR A 228 -24.97 -34.38 7.12
C THR A 228 -24.46 -33.44 8.24
N ASP A 229 -23.44 -33.86 8.99
CA ASP A 229 -22.86 -33.00 10.04
C ASP A 229 -22.15 -31.77 9.45
N ASP A 230 -21.50 -31.92 8.30
CA ASP A 230 -20.81 -30.82 7.63
C ASP A 230 -21.80 -29.75 7.15
N GLU A 231 -22.90 -30.16 6.51
CA GLU A 231 -24.01 -29.27 6.13
C GLU A 231 -24.62 -28.60 7.35
N ARG A 232 -24.88 -29.37 8.42
CA ARG A 232 -25.40 -28.83 9.69
C ARG A 232 -24.50 -27.71 10.22
N ARG A 233 -23.19 -27.93 10.25
CA ARG A 233 -22.23 -26.94 10.77
C ARG A 233 -22.23 -25.68 9.91
N GLN A 234 -22.20 -25.83 8.59
CA GLN A 234 -22.17 -24.70 7.66
C GLN A 234 -23.45 -23.85 7.76
N GLU A 235 -24.62 -24.49 7.80
CA GLU A 235 -25.90 -23.80 7.99
C GLU A 235 -25.97 -23.07 9.34
N LEU A 236 -25.53 -23.71 10.43
CA LEU A 236 -25.48 -23.05 11.74
C LEU A 236 -24.55 -21.83 11.74
N ILE A 237 -23.40 -21.91 11.08
CA ILE A 237 -22.46 -20.79 10.95
C ILE A 237 -23.12 -19.64 10.18
N THR A 238 -23.81 -19.92 9.08
CA THR A 238 -24.53 -18.91 8.29
C THR A 238 -25.60 -18.21 9.12
N ILE A 239 -26.46 -18.97 9.81
CA ILE A 239 -27.52 -18.43 10.66
C ILE A 239 -26.96 -17.49 11.73
N TRP A 240 -25.90 -17.92 12.44
CA TRP A 240 -25.33 -17.12 13.52
C TRP A 240 -24.50 -15.93 13.04
N THR A 241 -23.97 -15.98 11.83
CA THR A 241 -23.33 -14.84 11.19
C THR A 241 -24.38 -13.76 10.89
N GLN A 242 -25.49 -14.14 10.25
CA GLN A 242 -26.62 -13.24 10.00
C GLN A 242 -27.17 -12.63 11.29
N ALA A 243 -27.39 -13.44 12.33
CA ALA A 243 -27.85 -12.96 13.63
C ALA A 243 -26.90 -11.90 14.23
N THR A 244 -25.59 -12.12 14.07
CA THR A 244 -24.57 -11.20 14.60
C THR A 244 -24.57 -9.87 13.83
N ASP A 245 -24.80 -9.90 12.52
CA ASP A 245 -24.88 -8.71 11.68
C ASP A 245 -26.17 -7.91 11.94
N GLU A 246 -27.31 -8.57 12.09
CA GLU A 246 -28.56 -7.89 12.45
C GLU A 246 -28.49 -7.23 13.83
N VAL A 247 -27.87 -7.88 14.82
CA VAL A 247 -27.64 -7.28 16.15
C VAL A 247 -26.71 -6.06 16.05
N LYS A 248 -25.72 -6.09 15.14
CA LYS A 248 -24.82 -4.96 14.89
C LYS A 248 -25.59 -3.78 14.30
N ASP A 249 -26.40 -4.01 13.28
CA ASP A 249 -27.18 -2.96 12.61
C ASP A 249 -28.23 -2.34 13.57
N ALA A 250 -28.91 -3.18 14.36
CA ALA A 250 -29.86 -2.71 15.39
C ALA A 250 -29.17 -1.89 16.49
N MET A 251 -27.95 -2.28 16.88
CA MET A 251 -27.14 -1.54 17.85
C MET A 251 -26.70 -0.18 17.29
N GLU A 252 -26.24 -0.13 16.05
CA GLU A 252 -25.81 1.11 15.37
C GLU A 252 -26.96 2.13 15.29
N ALA A 253 -28.17 1.68 14.94
CA ALA A 253 -29.34 2.55 14.83
C ALA A 253 -29.77 3.19 16.17
N GLN A 254 -29.43 2.58 17.30
CA GLN A 254 -29.83 3.09 18.63
C GLN A 254 -28.83 4.08 19.22
N PHE A 255 -27.58 4.13 18.73
CA PHE A 255 -26.59 5.08 19.23
C PHE A 255 -26.90 6.51 18.76
N GLY A 256 -27.03 7.43 19.72
CA GLY A 256 -27.09 8.86 19.41
C GLY A 256 -25.76 9.37 18.84
N LYS A 257 -25.81 10.35 17.93
CA LYS A 257 -24.62 10.96 17.31
C LYS A 257 -23.62 11.52 18.34
N THR A 258 -24.11 11.92 19.52
CA THR A 258 -23.33 12.48 20.64
C THR A 258 -22.90 11.45 21.68
N ASN A 259 -23.24 10.16 21.51
CA ASN A 259 -22.77 9.12 22.41
C ASN A 259 -21.24 9.00 22.33
N PRO A 260 -20.51 8.99 23.45
CA PRO A 260 -19.04 9.04 23.45
C PRO A 260 -18.39 7.80 22.81
N ILE A 261 -18.98 6.61 22.98
CA ILE A 261 -18.50 5.37 22.38
C ILE A 261 -18.66 5.44 20.86
N TYR A 262 -19.82 5.89 20.41
CA TYR A 262 -20.11 6.06 18.99
C TYR A 262 -19.19 7.12 18.36
N MET A 263 -19.01 8.27 19.00
CA MET A 263 -18.13 9.34 18.52
C MET A 263 -16.68 8.85 18.34
N MET A 264 -16.13 8.10 19.29
CA MET A 264 -14.75 7.60 19.19
C MET A 264 -14.53 6.64 18.01
N ALA A 265 -15.49 5.74 17.78
CA ALA A 265 -15.41 4.79 16.68
C ALA A 265 -15.74 5.44 15.33
N ASN A 266 -16.79 6.25 15.26
CA ASN A 266 -17.24 6.90 14.02
C ASN A 266 -16.22 7.91 13.51
N SER A 267 -15.64 8.73 14.41
CA SER A 267 -14.56 9.66 14.05
C SER A 267 -13.29 8.97 13.52
N GLY A 268 -13.14 7.67 13.78
CA GLY A 268 -11.91 6.92 13.51
C GLY A 268 -10.77 7.24 14.48
N ALA A 269 -11.05 7.95 15.58
CA ALA A 269 -10.08 8.25 16.62
C ALA A 269 -9.58 6.97 17.31
N ARG A 270 -10.51 6.14 17.79
CA ARG A 270 -10.19 4.86 18.41
C ARG A 270 -11.37 3.89 18.36
N GLY A 271 -11.03 2.65 18.05
CA GLY A 271 -11.96 1.54 18.02
C GLY A 271 -12.70 1.40 16.69
N ASN A 272 -13.43 0.30 16.55
CA ASN A 272 -14.29 0.06 15.39
C ASN A 272 -15.66 -0.44 15.84
N ILE A 273 -16.62 -0.42 14.93
CA ILE A 273 -18.00 -0.80 15.25
C ILE A 273 -18.12 -2.28 15.65
N MET A 274 -17.23 -3.12 15.15
CA MET A 274 -17.13 -4.54 15.50
C MET A 274 -16.72 -4.74 16.97
N GLN A 275 -15.87 -3.88 17.53
CA GLN A 275 -15.50 -3.88 18.95
C GLN A 275 -16.66 -3.39 19.80
N ILE A 276 -17.37 -2.35 19.38
CA ILE A 276 -18.58 -1.87 20.06
C ILE A 276 -19.63 -2.98 20.11
N ARG A 277 -19.82 -3.72 19.01
CA ARG A 277 -20.68 -4.90 18.94
C ARG A 277 -20.33 -5.95 19.99
N GLN A 278 -19.05 -6.20 20.25
CA GLN A 278 -18.64 -7.16 21.28
C GLN A 278 -18.95 -6.67 22.71
N ILE A 279 -18.96 -5.35 22.92
CA ILE A 279 -19.23 -4.74 24.23
C ILE A 279 -20.74 -4.66 24.50
N ALA A 280 -21.53 -4.20 23.52
CA ALA A 280 -22.96 -3.88 23.67
C ALA A 280 -23.92 -4.84 22.96
N GLY A 281 -23.51 -5.45 21.85
CA GLY A 281 -24.34 -6.34 21.03
C GLY A 281 -24.22 -7.79 21.47
N MET A 282 -23.36 -8.55 20.79
CA MET A 282 -22.99 -9.92 21.14
C MET A 282 -21.57 -10.20 20.64
N ARG A 283 -20.89 -11.17 21.27
CA ARG A 283 -19.56 -11.58 20.82
C ARG A 283 -19.60 -12.38 19.51
N GLY A 284 -20.58 -13.26 19.36
CA GLY A 284 -20.79 -14.06 18.16
C GLY A 284 -19.97 -15.34 18.10
N LEU A 285 -19.64 -15.79 16.89
CA LEU A 285 -18.90 -17.02 16.64
C LEU A 285 -17.42 -16.87 17.00
N VAL A 286 -16.81 -17.97 17.48
CA VAL A 286 -15.39 -18.05 17.83
C VAL A 286 -14.71 -19.23 17.15
N ALA A 287 -13.44 -19.08 16.83
CA ALA A 287 -12.64 -20.14 16.22
C ALA A 287 -11.95 -21.02 17.28
N ASN A 288 -11.86 -22.31 16.99
CA ASN A 288 -11.05 -23.24 17.77
C ASN A 288 -9.54 -23.11 17.40
N PRO A 289 -8.62 -23.80 18.09
CA PRO A 289 -7.19 -23.74 17.79
C PRO A 289 -6.83 -24.21 16.38
N LYS A 290 -7.65 -25.07 15.76
CA LYS A 290 -7.46 -25.52 14.36
C LYS A 290 -7.88 -24.47 13.33
N GLY A 291 -8.60 -23.42 13.75
CA GLY A 291 -9.15 -22.39 12.86
C GLY A 291 -10.59 -22.65 12.43
N GLU A 292 -11.19 -23.76 12.85
CA GLU A 292 -12.58 -24.06 12.53
C GLU A 292 -13.51 -23.22 13.43
N ILE A 293 -14.58 -22.70 12.84
CA ILE A 293 -15.62 -21.99 13.61
C ILE A 293 -16.37 -22.99 14.49
N ILE A 294 -16.55 -22.63 15.77
CA ILE A 294 -17.41 -23.35 16.70
C ILE A 294 -18.87 -22.95 16.39
N PRO A 295 -19.75 -23.88 15.98
CA PRO A 295 -21.12 -23.56 15.53
C PRO A 295 -22.06 -23.11 16.67
N ARG A 296 -21.57 -23.07 17.91
CA ARG A 296 -22.28 -22.51 19.07
C ARG A 296 -21.73 -21.11 19.36
N PRO A 297 -22.50 -20.03 19.15
CA PRO A 297 -22.04 -18.66 19.36
C PRO A 297 -22.00 -18.29 20.85
N ILE A 298 -21.33 -17.18 21.15
CA ILE A 298 -21.44 -16.46 22.41
C ILE A 298 -22.51 -15.37 22.23
N LYS A 299 -23.66 -15.55 22.88
CA LYS A 299 -24.81 -14.64 22.79
C LYS A 299 -24.67 -13.43 23.71
N SER A 300 -23.95 -13.62 24.81
CA SER A 300 -23.63 -12.58 25.77
C SER A 300 -22.65 -11.56 25.18
N ASN A 301 -22.64 -10.36 25.75
CA ASN A 301 -21.63 -9.32 25.47
C ASN A 301 -20.82 -8.99 26.74
N PHE A 302 -19.80 -8.14 26.62
CA PHE A 302 -18.97 -7.81 27.79
C PHE A 302 -19.70 -6.97 28.86
N ARG A 303 -20.74 -6.23 28.48
CA ARG A 303 -21.60 -5.50 29.42
C ARG A 303 -22.41 -6.45 30.32
N GLU A 304 -23.03 -7.46 29.71
CA GLU A 304 -23.86 -8.48 30.39
C GLU A 304 -23.01 -9.46 31.20
N GLY A 305 -21.76 -9.68 30.76
CA GLY A 305 -20.86 -10.67 31.31
C GLY A 305 -21.00 -12.02 30.60
N LEU A 306 -19.89 -12.76 30.49
CA LEU A 306 -19.86 -14.07 29.85
C LEU A 306 -20.03 -15.17 30.88
N SER A 307 -20.76 -16.23 30.52
CA SER A 307 -20.77 -17.46 31.31
C SER A 307 -19.39 -18.15 31.30
N VAL A 308 -19.14 -19.05 32.26
CA VAL A 308 -17.86 -19.80 32.34
C VAL A 308 -17.54 -20.53 31.04
N LEU A 309 -18.54 -21.14 30.41
CA LEU A 309 -18.35 -21.86 29.14
C LEU A 309 -18.03 -20.91 27.99
N GLU A 310 -18.77 -19.80 27.86
CA GLU A 310 -18.52 -18.77 26.84
C GLU A 310 -17.13 -18.15 26.98
N TYR A 311 -16.71 -17.87 28.23
CA TYR A 311 -15.38 -17.37 28.51
C TYR A 311 -14.31 -18.41 28.15
N PHE A 312 -14.50 -19.68 28.53
CA PHE A 312 -13.57 -20.76 28.22
C PHE A 312 -13.39 -20.95 26.71
N ILE A 313 -14.47 -21.04 25.94
CA ILE A 313 -14.35 -21.18 24.48
C ILE A 313 -13.66 -19.98 23.83
N SER A 314 -13.87 -18.77 24.36
CA SER A 314 -13.19 -17.56 23.91
C SER A 314 -11.67 -17.59 24.14
N THR A 315 -11.16 -18.34 25.11
CA THR A 315 -9.72 -18.36 25.41
C THR A 315 -8.89 -19.01 24.29
N HIS A 316 -9.47 -19.93 23.53
CA HIS A 316 -8.77 -20.65 22.46
C HIS A 316 -8.27 -19.68 21.38
N GLY A 317 -9.18 -18.84 20.87
CA GLY A 317 -8.84 -17.84 19.85
C GLY A 317 -7.88 -16.78 20.39
N ALA A 318 -8.08 -16.31 21.62
CA ALA A 318 -7.22 -15.29 22.23
C ALA A 318 -5.78 -15.78 22.42
N ARG A 319 -5.59 -17.01 22.94
CA ARG A 319 -4.26 -17.59 23.14
C ARG A 319 -3.54 -17.86 21.82
N LYS A 320 -4.28 -18.35 20.81
CA LYS A 320 -3.74 -18.55 19.47
C LYS A 320 -3.27 -17.23 18.86
N GLY A 321 -4.08 -16.17 18.95
CA GLY A 321 -3.74 -14.84 18.45
C GLY A 321 -2.45 -14.29 19.08
N LEU A 322 -2.27 -14.43 20.39
CA LEU A 322 -1.03 -14.01 21.07
C LEU A 322 0.20 -14.80 20.60
N ALA A 323 0.08 -16.12 20.49
CA ALA A 323 1.18 -16.97 20.04
C ALA A 323 1.58 -16.68 18.58
N ASP A 324 0.59 -16.54 17.70
CA ASP A 324 0.83 -16.26 16.29
C ASP A 324 1.42 -14.86 16.08
N THR A 325 1.00 -13.86 16.87
CA THR A 325 1.58 -12.50 16.82
C THR A 325 3.09 -12.54 17.13
N ALA A 326 3.49 -13.33 18.13
CA ALA A 326 4.90 -13.48 18.48
C ALA A 326 5.70 -14.24 17.41
N LEU A 327 5.18 -15.38 16.92
CA LEU A 327 5.88 -16.20 15.93
C LEU A 327 6.04 -15.48 14.58
N ARG A 328 4.96 -14.86 14.08
CA ARG A 328 4.94 -14.29 12.74
C ARG A 328 5.71 -12.96 12.63
N THR A 329 5.96 -12.28 13.74
CA THR A 329 6.87 -11.13 13.77
C THR A 329 8.28 -11.54 13.30
N ALA A 330 8.72 -12.75 13.66
CA ALA A 330 10.00 -13.28 13.19
C ALA A 330 10.01 -13.56 11.68
N ASP A 331 8.90 -14.08 11.13
CA ASP A 331 8.78 -14.36 9.69
C ASP A 331 8.84 -13.08 8.84
N SER A 332 8.17 -12.01 9.29
CA SER A 332 8.24 -10.70 8.63
C SER A 332 9.65 -10.11 8.67
N GLY A 333 10.31 -10.19 9.81
CA GLY A 333 11.70 -9.76 9.95
C GLY A 333 12.64 -10.57 9.05
N TYR A 334 12.38 -11.86 8.90
CA TYR A 334 13.15 -12.75 8.04
C TYR A 334 12.95 -12.44 6.55
N LEU A 335 11.71 -12.17 6.11
CA LEU A 335 11.46 -11.69 4.73
C LEU A 335 12.17 -10.35 4.49
N THR A 336 12.04 -9.39 5.41
CA THR A 336 12.69 -8.07 5.30
C THR A 336 14.19 -8.22 5.12
N ARG A 337 14.82 -9.09 5.92
CA ARG A 337 16.25 -9.40 5.79
C ARG A 337 16.59 -9.93 4.40
N ARG A 338 15.86 -10.92 3.88
CA ARG A 338 16.09 -11.47 2.53
C ARG A 338 15.93 -10.42 1.43
N LEU A 339 14.93 -9.54 1.56
CA LEU A 339 14.71 -8.44 0.64
C LEU A 339 15.87 -7.43 0.67
N VAL A 340 16.39 -7.10 1.84
CA VAL A 340 17.59 -6.25 1.97
C VAL A 340 18.80 -6.91 1.33
N ASP A 341 19.00 -8.21 1.57
CA ASP A 341 20.14 -8.95 1.04
C ASP A 341 20.18 -8.96 -0.50
N VAL A 342 19.04 -9.07 -1.17
CA VAL A 342 18.96 -9.05 -2.64
C VAL A 342 19.01 -7.63 -3.23
N SER A 343 18.59 -6.61 -2.48
CA SER A 343 18.36 -5.26 -3.02
C SER A 343 19.39 -4.22 -2.59
N GLN A 344 20.24 -4.49 -1.61
CA GLN A 344 21.21 -3.51 -1.05
C GLN A 344 22.15 -2.86 -2.08
N GLU A 345 22.41 -3.50 -3.22
CA GLU A 345 23.24 -2.95 -4.31
C GLU A 345 22.48 -1.95 -5.21
N LEU A 346 21.16 -1.86 -5.08
CA LEU A 346 20.32 -0.94 -5.83
C LEU A 346 20.43 0.48 -5.27
N ILE A 347 21.38 1.22 -5.83
CA ILE A 347 21.64 2.64 -5.55
C ILE A 347 21.40 3.42 -6.84
N VAL A 348 20.91 4.66 -6.72
CA VAL A 348 20.81 5.57 -7.86
C VAL A 348 22.20 6.06 -8.26
N ARG A 349 22.69 5.71 -9.45
CA ARG A 349 24.09 6.01 -9.86
C ARG A 349 24.22 7.09 -10.92
N GLU A 350 23.22 7.21 -11.80
CA GLU A 350 23.26 8.08 -12.97
C GLU A 350 21.94 8.82 -13.16
N GLU A 351 21.96 9.91 -13.94
CA GLU A 351 20.79 10.74 -14.19
C GLU A 351 19.78 10.02 -15.10
N ASP A 352 20.26 9.56 -16.26
CA ASP A 352 19.46 8.93 -17.30
C ASP A 352 20.25 7.78 -17.95
N CYS A 353 19.65 6.59 -18.02
CA CYS A 353 20.21 5.45 -18.75
C CYS A 353 20.00 5.51 -20.27
N GLY A 354 19.23 6.47 -20.78
CA GLY A 354 18.98 6.69 -22.21
C GLY A 354 18.05 5.67 -22.87
N THR A 355 17.36 4.84 -22.09
CA THR A 355 16.47 3.80 -22.64
C THR A 355 15.17 4.36 -23.19
N ASP A 356 14.72 3.80 -24.31
CA ASP A 356 13.39 4.03 -24.89
C ASP A 356 12.37 2.96 -24.45
N ARG A 357 12.81 1.98 -23.64
CA ARG A 357 11.90 0.97 -23.08
C ARG A 357 10.99 1.59 -22.03
N SER A 358 9.74 1.12 -22.02
CA SER A 358 8.71 1.63 -21.12
C SER A 358 7.70 0.56 -20.72
N LEU A 359 7.03 0.83 -19.60
CA LEU A 359 5.95 0.02 -19.06
C LEU A 359 4.61 0.72 -19.35
N PRO A 360 3.63 0.04 -19.96
CA PRO A 360 2.27 0.58 -20.06
C PRO A 360 1.60 0.54 -18.68
N VAL A 361 0.99 1.64 -18.26
CA VAL A 361 0.20 1.76 -17.03
C VAL A 361 -1.22 2.18 -17.41
N PRO A 362 -2.25 1.39 -17.07
CA PRO A 362 -3.64 1.74 -17.36
C PRO A 362 -4.09 2.92 -16.48
N VAL A 363 -4.75 3.90 -17.10
CA VAL A 363 -5.29 5.10 -16.44
C VAL A 363 -6.80 5.03 -16.29
N THR A 364 -7.50 4.55 -17.33
CA THR A 364 -8.93 4.27 -17.27
C THR A 364 -9.23 2.89 -17.83
N TYR A 365 -10.28 2.25 -17.30
CA TYR A 365 -10.83 1.01 -17.82
C TYR A 365 -12.16 1.29 -18.51
N GLU A 366 -12.37 0.66 -19.67
CA GLU A 366 -13.67 0.68 -20.34
C GLU A 366 -14.60 -0.34 -19.68
N THR A 367 -15.78 0.12 -19.30
CA THR A 367 -16.81 -0.74 -18.72
C THR A 367 -17.60 -1.44 -19.81
N PRO A 368 -18.16 -2.64 -19.54
CA PRO A 368 -19.02 -3.36 -20.49
C PRO A 368 -20.25 -2.55 -20.96
N GLN A 369 -20.59 -1.47 -20.26
CA GLN A 369 -21.73 -0.60 -20.52
C GLN A 369 -21.35 0.66 -21.33
N GLY A 370 -20.09 0.77 -21.79
CA GLY A 370 -19.60 1.86 -22.65
C GLY A 370 -19.17 3.14 -21.91
N GLY A 371 -18.98 3.09 -20.58
CA GLY A 371 -18.43 4.18 -19.78
C GLY A 371 -16.95 3.95 -19.41
N ARG A 372 -16.17 5.00 -19.20
CA ARG A 372 -14.81 4.92 -18.64
C ARG A 372 -14.83 5.04 -17.13
N VAL A 373 -14.09 4.18 -16.45
CA VAL A 373 -13.88 4.23 -14.99
C VAL A 373 -12.40 4.46 -14.72
N GLU A 374 -12.10 5.39 -13.82
CA GLU A 374 -10.75 5.69 -13.36
C GLU A 374 -10.10 4.45 -12.70
N ASN A 375 -8.82 4.23 -12.99
CA ASN A 375 -8.03 3.26 -12.23
C ASN A 375 -7.87 3.75 -10.79
N GLN A 376 -8.43 3.00 -9.83
CA GLN A 376 -8.37 3.35 -8.40
C GLN A 376 -6.97 3.29 -7.78
N HIS A 377 -5.95 2.88 -8.55
CA HIS A 377 -4.59 2.64 -8.08
C HIS A 377 -3.55 3.56 -8.72
N LEU A 378 -3.97 4.71 -9.28
CA LEU A 378 -3.07 5.70 -9.87
C LEU A 378 -2.03 6.24 -8.87
N ASP A 379 -2.39 6.31 -7.60
CA ASP A 379 -1.54 6.73 -6.48
C ASP A 379 -0.31 5.83 -6.25
N THR A 380 -0.39 4.56 -6.64
CA THR A 380 0.68 3.56 -6.46
C THR A 380 1.35 3.16 -7.77
N SER A 381 0.66 3.34 -8.89
CA SER A 381 1.13 2.93 -10.22
C SER A 381 1.69 4.08 -11.04
N LEU A 382 1.13 5.30 -10.93
CA LEU A 382 1.46 6.43 -11.81
C LEU A 382 2.14 7.59 -11.09
N TYR A 383 1.73 7.87 -9.85
CA TYR A 383 2.26 8.97 -9.04
C TYR A 383 3.80 8.95 -8.95
N GLY A 384 4.43 10.10 -9.15
CA GLY A 384 5.88 10.26 -9.09
C GLY A 384 6.68 9.52 -10.17
N ARG A 385 6.04 9.01 -11.23
CA ARG A 385 6.73 8.42 -12.39
C ARG A 385 7.02 9.44 -13.49
N VAL A 386 7.91 9.05 -14.39
CA VAL A 386 8.33 9.83 -15.57
C VAL A 386 7.69 9.26 -16.82
N LEU A 387 7.06 10.11 -17.62
CA LEU A 387 6.53 9.71 -18.93
C LEU A 387 7.65 9.35 -19.90
N ALA A 388 7.51 8.19 -20.55
CA ALA A 388 8.46 7.74 -21.57
C ALA A 388 8.18 8.35 -22.95
N GLU A 389 6.94 8.77 -23.21
CA GLU A 389 6.50 9.35 -24.48
C GLU A 389 5.52 10.52 -24.27
N ASP A 390 5.28 11.28 -25.34
CA ASP A 390 4.26 12.33 -25.35
C ASP A 390 2.85 11.71 -25.29
N VAL A 391 2.01 12.16 -24.37
CA VAL A 391 0.61 11.73 -24.29
C VAL A 391 -0.26 12.69 -25.07
N LYS A 392 -0.93 12.17 -26.11
CA LYS A 392 -1.81 12.94 -26.99
C LYS A 392 -3.19 12.29 -27.04
N VAL A 393 -4.21 13.11 -26.87
CA VAL A 393 -5.60 12.71 -27.14
C VAL A 393 -6.02 13.48 -28.39
N GLU A 394 -6.38 12.73 -29.43
CA GLU A 394 -6.62 13.25 -30.79
C GLU A 394 -5.43 14.06 -31.35
N ARG A 395 -5.51 15.39 -31.30
CA ARG A 395 -4.46 16.33 -31.73
C ARG A 395 -3.92 17.21 -30.61
N LYS A 396 -4.47 17.11 -29.39
CA LYS A 396 -4.06 17.91 -28.24
C LYS A 396 -3.02 17.15 -27.43
N LYS A 397 -1.86 17.78 -27.22
CA LYS A 397 -0.84 17.27 -26.31
C LYS A 397 -1.30 17.54 -24.88
N ILE A 398 -1.45 16.48 -24.08
CA ILE A 398 -1.87 16.55 -22.69
C ILE A 398 -0.65 16.62 -21.76
N ALA A 399 0.37 15.80 -22.05
CA ALA A 399 1.63 15.75 -21.31
C ALA A 399 2.81 15.45 -22.25
N SER A 400 4.01 15.84 -21.85
CA SER A 400 5.25 15.65 -22.61
C SER A 400 6.08 14.48 -22.10
N ARG A 401 6.86 13.86 -23.00
CA ARG A 401 7.95 12.96 -22.62
C ARG A 401 8.85 13.64 -21.59
N GLY A 402 9.16 12.93 -20.51
CA GLY A 402 9.99 13.44 -19.42
C GLY A 402 9.23 14.20 -18.33
N ASP A 403 7.93 14.49 -18.51
CA ASP A 403 7.11 15.09 -17.46
C ASP A 403 6.95 14.11 -16.30
N PHE A 404 6.95 14.66 -15.09
CA PHE A 404 6.62 13.95 -13.87
C PHE A 404 5.11 14.02 -13.63
N LEU A 405 4.54 12.93 -13.11
CA LEU A 405 3.11 12.84 -12.83
C LEU A 405 2.85 12.97 -11.34
N ASP A 406 2.23 14.08 -10.95
CA ASP A 406 1.58 14.27 -9.65
C ASP A 406 0.09 13.91 -9.73
N ASP A 407 -0.64 14.04 -8.62
CA ASP A 407 -2.09 13.76 -8.59
C ASP A 407 -2.88 14.64 -9.56
N ALA A 408 -2.49 15.91 -9.70
CA ALA A 408 -3.10 16.82 -10.65
C ALA A 408 -2.81 16.41 -12.12
N GLY A 409 -1.61 15.91 -12.40
CA GLY A 409 -1.24 15.32 -13.68
C GLY A 409 -2.02 14.06 -14.00
N ALA A 410 -2.19 13.17 -13.02
CA ALA A 410 -3.01 11.97 -13.16
C ALA A 410 -4.47 12.32 -13.44
N GLN A 411 -5.06 13.26 -12.69
CA GLN A 411 -6.43 13.70 -12.90
C GLN A 411 -6.65 14.30 -14.29
N ARG A 412 -5.71 15.11 -14.79
CA ARG A 412 -5.75 15.64 -16.16
C ARG A 412 -5.76 14.54 -17.24
N LEU A 413 -5.10 13.41 -16.99
CA LEU A 413 -5.09 12.28 -17.92
C LEU A 413 -6.44 11.54 -17.89
N VAL A 414 -7.03 11.38 -16.71
CA VAL A 414 -8.37 10.79 -16.53
C VAL A 414 -9.44 11.63 -17.21
N GLU A 415 -9.44 12.95 -16.97
CA GLU A 415 -10.38 13.90 -17.61
C GLU A 415 -10.24 13.96 -19.13
N ALA A 416 -9.01 13.75 -19.63
CA ALA A 416 -8.75 13.66 -21.06
C ALA A 416 -9.18 12.31 -21.68
N GLY A 417 -9.61 11.33 -20.88
CA GLY A 417 -10.06 10.01 -21.34
C GLY A 417 -8.94 9.15 -21.91
N VAL A 418 -7.73 9.23 -21.32
CA VAL A 418 -6.57 8.41 -21.71
C VAL A 418 -6.70 7.01 -21.11
N ASP A 419 -6.66 5.96 -21.94
CA ASP A 419 -6.82 4.58 -21.45
C ASP A 419 -5.54 4.04 -20.78
N ALA A 420 -4.37 4.32 -21.36
CA ALA A 420 -3.08 3.92 -20.79
C ALA A 420 -1.96 4.90 -21.17
N VAL A 421 -0.93 5.00 -20.33
CA VAL A 421 0.27 5.80 -20.57
C VAL A 421 1.52 4.96 -20.42
N ARG A 422 2.57 5.29 -21.20
CA ARG A 422 3.86 4.61 -21.11
C ARG A 422 4.80 5.38 -20.19
N VAL A 423 5.24 4.71 -19.13
CA VAL A 423 6.13 5.28 -18.12
C VAL A 423 7.48 4.60 -18.11
N ARG A 424 8.48 5.32 -17.63
CA ARG A 424 9.78 4.73 -17.28
C ARG A 424 9.63 3.93 -15.98
N SER A 425 10.35 2.80 -15.91
CA SER A 425 10.32 1.90 -14.75
C SER A 425 11.71 1.38 -14.43
N ALA A 426 11.91 1.03 -13.16
CA ALA A 426 13.11 0.34 -12.69
C ALA A 426 13.32 -1.02 -13.40
N THR A 427 12.27 -1.73 -13.81
CA THR A 427 12.39 -3.02 -14.51
C THR A 427 13.01 -2.85 -15.91
N THR A 428 12.67 -1.75 -16.58
CA THR A 428 13.14 -1.39 -17.93
C THR A 428 14.48 -0.64 -17.94
N CYS A 429 14.99 -0.23 -16.76
CA CYS A 429 16.18 0.61 -16.67
C CYS A 429 17.45 -0.08 -17.21
N GLU A 430 18.29 0.69 -17.90
CA GLU A 430 19.51 0.18 -18.53
C GLU A 430 20.83 0.60 -17.90
N ALA A 431 20.74 1.21 -16.72
CA ALA A 431 21.91 1.48 -15.89
C ALA A 431 22.73 0.20 -15.64
N GLU A 432 24.05 0.30 -15.80
CA GLU A 432 24.99 -0.80 -15.58
C GLU A 432 25.01 -1.22 -14.10
N TYR A 433 25.09 -0.24 -13.21
CA TYR A 433 25.06 -0.45 -11.76
C TYR A 433 23.85 0.28 -11.15
N GLY A 434 22.99 -0.47 -10.45
CA GLY A 434 21.82 0.08 -9.77
C GLY A 434 20.72 0.52 -10.73
N VAL A 435 20.26 1.76 -10.58
CA VAL A 435 19.20 2.39 -11.40
C VAL A 435 19.51 3.86 -11.69
N CYS A 436 18.94 4.40 -12.76
CA CYS A 436 19.00 5.85 -13.04
C CYS A 436 17.86 6.61 -12.36
N ARG A 437 18.02 7.92 -12.16
CA ARG A 437 17.01 8.78 -11.53
C ARG A 437 15.69 8.77 -12.28
N LEU A 438 15.72 8.90 -13.60
CA LEU A 438 14.50 9.02 -14.41
C LEU A 438 13.69 7.73 -14.51
N CYS A 439 14.33 6.55 -14.40
CA CYS A 439 13.59 5.28 -14.34
C CYS A 439 12.98 5.01 -12.96
N TYR A 440 13.55 5.56 -11.89
CA TYR A 440 12.99 5.45 -10.54
C TYR A 440 11.89 6.51 -10.28
N GLY A 441 12.10 7.72 -10.80
CA GLY A 441 11.22 8.87 -10.62
C GLY A 441 11.41 9.55 -9.26
N TRP A 442 10.32 9.95 -8.63
CA TRP A 442 10.36 10.65 -7.35
C TRP A 442 10.74 9.76 -6.18
N SER A 443 11.50 10.33 -5.24
CA SER A 443 11.59 9.83 -3.88
C SER A 443 10.28 10.18 -3.16
N LEU A 444 9.57 9.14 -2.73
CA LEU A 444 8.26 9.28 -2.09
C LEU A 444 8.36 9.97 -0.72
N ALA A 445 9.53 9.92 -0.07
CA ALA A 445 9.76 10.62 1.19
C ALA A 445 9.88 12.14 1.02
N THR A 446 10.34 12.62 -0.13
CA THR A 446 10.60 14.04 -0.36
C THR A 446 9.59 14.70 -1.30
N GLY A 447 8.83 13.91 -2.08
CA GLY A 447 7.92 14.40 -3.12
C GLY A 447 8.66 15.04 -4.31
N ARG A 448 9.93 14.69 -4.51
CA ARG A 448 10.80 15.26 -5.55
C ARG A 448 11.58 14.17 -6.25
N LEU A 449 12.19 14.50 -7.40
CA LEU A 449 13.10 13.58 -8.10
C LEU A 449 14.18 13.04 -7.17
N VAL A 450 14.33 11.72 -7.14
CA VAL A 450 15.31 11.00 -6.31
C VAL A 450 16.72 11.55 -6.49
N ASP A 451 17.54 11.56 -5.45
CA ASP A 451 18.92 12.07 -5.55
C ASP A 451 19.91 10.97 -5.97
N ILE A 452 21.01 11.38 -6.61
CA ILE A 452 22.10 10.45 -6.94
C ILE A 452 22.74 9.99 -5.64
N GLY A 453 22.83 8.68 -5.45
CA GLY A 453 23.34 8.03 -4.25
C GLY A 453 22.27 7.52 -3.29
N GLU A 454 20.99 7.78 -3.56
CA GLU A 454 19.92 7.25 -2.71
C GLU A 454 19.87 5.72 -2.79
N SER A 455 19.83 5.05 -1.64
CA SER A 455 19.81 3.59 -1.51
C SER A 455 18.38 3.05 -1.64
N VAL A 456 17.83 3.16 -2.84
CA VAL A 456 16.42 2.83 -3.14
C VAL A 456 16.08 1.35 -2.90
N GLY A 457 17.05 0.44 -2.99
CA GLY A 457 16.83 -0.97 -2.66
C GLY A 457 16.50 -1.22 -1.20
N ILE A 458 17.22 -0.57 -0.28
CA ILE A 458 16.95 -0.67 1.16
C ILE A 458 15.56 -0.14 1.49
N VAL A 459 15.21 1.01 0.90
CA VAL A 459 13.88 1.61 1.05
C VAL A 459 12.79 0.67 0.55
N ALA A 460 12.98 0.05 -0.62
CA ALA A 460 12.04 -0.93 -1.17
C ALA A 460 11.88 -2.15 -0.26
N ALA A 461 12.99 -2.72 0.22
CA ALA A 461 12.97 -3.87 1.11
C ALA A 461 12.25 -3.60 2.43
N GLN A 462 12.46 -2.42 3.02
CA GLN A 462 11.76 -2.01 4.25
C GLN A 462 10.27 -1.72 3.99
N SER A 463 9.96 -1.05 2.88
CA SER A 463 8.57 -0.70 2.51
C SER A 463 7.71 -1.94 2.25
N ILE A 464 8.31 -3.02 1.74
CA ILE A 464 7.67 -4.33 1.57
C ILE A 464 7.69 -5.12 2.89
N GLY A 465 8.80 -5.09 3.62
CA GLY A 465 9.02 -5.91 4.81
C GLY A 465 8.25 -5.48 6.05
N GLU A 466 8.15 -4.17 6.32
CA GLU A 466 7.48 -3.63 7.51
C GLU A 466 5.99 -4.05 7.56
N PRO A 467 5.19 -3.87 6.49
CA PRO A 467 3.79 -4.27 6.51
C PRO A 467 3.58 -5.78 6.50
N GLY A 468 4.64 -6.58 6.26
CA GLY A 468 4.58 -8.04 6.37
C GLY A 468 4.05 -8.51 7.72
N THR A 469 4.32 -7.76 8.80
CA THR A 469 3.75 -8.01 10.13
C THR A 469 2.23 -7.86 10.14
N GLN A 470 1.70 -6.87 9.42
CA GLN A 470 0.26 -6.65 9.27
C GLN A 470 -0.39 -7.73 8.38
N LEU A 471 0.27 -8.14 7.30
CA LEU A 471 -0.19 -9.25 6.44
C LEU A 471 -0.33 -10.55 7.22
N THR A 472 0.55 -10.76 8.19
CA THR A 472 0.50 -11.93 9.07
C THR A 472 -0.58 -11.85 10.15
N MET A 473 -0.99 -10.66 10.55
CA MET A 473 -2.00 -10.45 11.61
C MET A 473 -3.42 -10.26 11.06
N ARG A 474 -3.63 -9.73 9.85
CA ARG A 474 -5.01 -9.51 9.32
C ARG A 474 -5.66 -10.76 8.73
N THR A 475 -4.92 -11.84 8.50
CA THR A 475 -5.45 -13.13 8.04
C THR A 475 -6.47 -13.75 9.02
N PHE A 476 -6.58 -13.23 10.25
CA PHE A 476 -7.49 -13.72 11.28
C PHE A 476 -8.96 -13.34 11.08
N HIS A 477 -9.28 -12.27 10.36
CA HIS A 477 -10.66 -11.79 10.23
C HIS A 477 -11.40 -12.42 9.05
N THR A 478 -10.68 -12.85 8.02
CA THR A 478 -11.22 -13.56 6.85
C THR A 478 -11.16 -15.08 6.96
N GLY A 479 -10.32 -15.63 7.85
CA GLY A 479 -10.15 -17.08 8.06
C GLY A 479 -11.36 -17.83 8.65
N GLY A 480 -12.56 -17.25 8.61
CA GLY A 480 -13.83 -17.86 9.00
C GLY A 480 -14.70 -18.31 7.82
N VAL A 481 -14.39 -17.91 6.59
CA VAL A 481 -15.07 -18.44 5.41
C VAL A 481 -14.22 -19.60 4.90
N ALA A 482 -14.81 -20.79 4.82
CA ALA A 482 -14.20 -21.94 4.14
C ALA A 482 -14.11 -21.62 2.64
N GLY A 483 -13.17 -20.76 2.26
CA GLY A 483 -12.76 -20.46 0.89
C GLY A 483 -11.51 -21.26 0.53
N GLU A 484 -11.41 -21.61 -0.75
CA GLU A 484 -10.45 -22.57 -1.33
C GLU A 484 -8.98 -22.32 -1.00
N ASP A 485 -8.18 -23.38 -1.20
CA ASP A 485 -6.77 -23.63 -0.86
C ASP A 485 -5.75 -22.66 -1.51
N ILE A 486 -6.12 -21.40 -1.71
CA ILE A 486 -5.26 -20.32 -2.20
C ILE A 486 -4.48 -19.78 -1.01
N THR A 487 -3.15 -19.83 -1.08
CA THR A 487 -2.29 -19.22 -0.07
C THR A 487 -2.56 -17.71 -0.04
N HIS A 488 -2.99 -17.18 1.10
CA HIS A 488 -3.22 -15.75 1.29
C HIS A 488 -2.21 -15.13 2.26
N GLY A 489 -1.97 -13.81 2.12
CA GLY A 489 -1.10 -13.04 3.01
C GLY A 489 0.40 -13.30 2.80
N LEU A 490 1.18 -13.23 3.87
CA LEU A 490 2.65 -13.32 3.80
C LEU A 490 3.18 -14.60 3.11
N PRO A 491 2.63 -15.81 3.33
CA PRO A 491 3.10 -17.02 2.64
C PRO A 491 3.08 -16.91 1.11
N ARG A 492 2.07 -16.23 0.54
CA ARG A 492 1.98 -16.00 -0.90
C ARG A 492 3.05 -15.03 -1.39
N VAL A 493 3.29 -13.95 -0.65
CA VAL A 493 4.36 -12.99 -0.95
C VAL A 493 5.73 -13.69 -0.95
N VAL A 494 5.98 -14.56 0.04
CA VAL A 494 7.22 -15.36 0.11
C VAL A 494 7.30 -16.35 -1.04
N GLU A 495 6.21 -17.02 -1.42
CA GLU A 495 6.16 -17.93 -2.55
C GLU A 495 6.53 -17.23 -3.87
N LEU A 496 5.97 -16.03 -4.11
CA LEU A 496 6.23 -15.20 -5.27
C LEU A 496 7.69 -14.72 -5.33
N PHE A 497 8.22 -14.15 -4.25
CA PHE A 497 9.60 -13.67 -4.23
C PHE A 497 10.65 -14.78 -4.24
N GLU A 498 10.32 -15.98 -3.76
CA GLU A 498 11.19 -17.15 -3.91
C GLU A 498 11.02 -17.87 -5.26
N ALA A 499 10.15 -17.36 -6.15
CA ALA A 499 9.84 -17.94 -7.45
C ALA A 499 9.53 -19.44 -7.36
N ARG A 500 8.78 -19.84 -6.32
CA ARG A 500 8.39 -21.24 -6.09
C ARG A 500 7.25 -21.62 -7.02
N ARG A 501 7.15 -22.92 -7.33
CA ARG A 501 5.97 -23.45 -8.01
C ARG A 501 4.76 -23.40 -7.07
N PRO A 502 3.63 -22.81 -7.49
CA PRO A 502 2.43 -22.72 -6.65
C PRO A 502 1.80 -24.11 -6.44
N LYS A 503 1.11 -24.29 -5.31
CA LYS A 503 0.43 -25.58 -5.00
C LYS A 503 -0.82 -25.83 -5.84
N GLY A 504 -1.55 -24.78 -6.18
CA GLY A 504 -2.69 -24.79 -7.11
C GLY A 504 -2.30 -24.15 -8.44
N GLU A 505 -1.39 -24.78 -9.18
CA GLU A 505 -0.88 -24.28 -10.46
C GLU A 505 -1.99 -24.23 -11.50
N ALA A 506 -2.15 -23.07 -12.12
CA ALA A 506 -3.01 -22.89 -13.27
C ALA A 506 -2.25 -23.15 -14.56
N TRP A 507 -2.93 -23.82 -15.49
CA TRP A 507 -2.39 -24.05 -16.84
C TRP A 507 -2.58 -22.81 -17.70
N ILE A 508 -1.51 -22.41 -18.41
CA ILE A 508 -1.53 -21.37 -19.42
C ILE A 508 -1.17 -21.97 -20.78
N THR A 509 -1.79 -21.48 -21.85
CA THR A 509 -1.53 -22.00 -23.20
C THR A 509 -0.24 -21.44 -23.80
N GLU A 510 0.49 -22.29 -24.54
CA GLU A 510 1.74 -21.93 -25.24
C GLU A 510 1.46 -21.40 -26.65
N ILE A 511 0.30 -21.74 -27.21
CA ILE A 511 -0.12 -21.38 -28.56
C ILE A 511 -1.49 -20.72 -28.54
N PRO A 512 -1.77 -19.77 -29.45
CA PRO A 512 -3.12 -19.30 -29.66
C PRO A 512 -3.91 -20.33 -30.47
N GLY A 513 -5.24 -20.33 -30.35
CA GLY A 513 -6.07 -21.22 -31.16
C GLY A 513 -7.40 -21.58 -30.52
N THR A 514 -8.02 -22.65 -31.02
CA THR A 514 -9.31 -23.12 -30.54
C THR A 514 -9.14 -24.24 -29.51
N VAL A 515 -9.88 -24.14 -28.41
CA VAL A 515 -9.90 -25.11 -27.32
C VAL A 515 -10.82 -26.28 -27.66
N GLN A 516 -10.36 -27.50 -27.46
CA GLN A 516 -11.14 -28.72 -27.46
C GLN A 516 -11.02 -29.44 -26.12
N ILE A 517 -12.13 -29.76 -25.46
CA ILE A 517 -12.16 -30.38 -24.14
C ILE A 517 -12.65 -31.83 -24.23
N GLU A 518 -11.84 -32.76 -23.72
CA GLU A 518 -12.19 -34.18 -23.64
C GLU A 518 -12.13 -34.67 -22.19
N ASP A 519 -13.22 -35.23 -21.68
CA ASP A 519 -13.31 -35.80 -20.34
C ASP A 519 -13.02 -37.31 -20.35
N ASP A 520 -12.02 -37.73 -19.57
CA ASP A 520 -11.66 -39.14 -19.35
C ASP A 520 -12.26 -39.57 -17.99
N GLU A 521 -13.52 -40.00 -18.01
CA GLU A 521 -14.29 -40.38 -16.82
C GLU A 521 -13.64 -41.55 -16.04
N GLU A 522 -12.95 -42.46 -16.74
CA GLU A 522 -12.28 -43.61 -16.11
C GLU A 522 -11.07 -43.18 -15.28
N LYS A 523 -10.28 -42.20 -15.77
CA LYS A 523 -9.09 -41.71 -15.08
C LYS A 523 -9.35 -40.50 -14.18
N LYS A 524 -10.55 -39.92 -14.22
CA LYS A 524 -10.88 -38.65 -13.55
C LYS A 524 -9.90 -37.54 -13.96
N GLU A 525 -9.58 -37.51 -15.25
CA GLU A 525 -8.74 -36.50 -15.89
C GLU A 525 -9.55 -35.80 -16.99
N ARG A 526 -9.25 -34.54 -17.24
CA ARG A 526 -9.78 -33.77 -18.35
C ARG A 526 -8.60 -33.36 -19.23
N ARG A 527 -8.75 -33.46 -20.55
CA ARG A 527 -7.74 -33.03 -21.51
C ARG A 527 -8.24 -31.79 -22.21
N ILE A 528 -7.39 -30.77 -22.24
CA ILE A 528 -7.63 -29.53 -22.97
C ILE A 528 -6.63 -29.52 -24.12
N THR A 529 -7.12 -29.63 -25.34
CA THR A 529 -6.31 -29.56 -26.56
C THR A 529 -6.50 -28.21 -27.19
N VAL A 530 -5.43 -27.41 -27.30
CA VAL A 530 -5.47 -26.15 -28.05
C VAL A 530 -4.89 -26.43 -29.43
N THR A 531 -5.62 -26.07 -30.49
CA THR A 531 -5.17 -26.24 -31.87
C THR A 531 -5.07 -24.88 -32.56
N SER A 532 -3.91 -24.58 -33.15
CA SER A 532 -3.67 -23.33 -33.88
C SER A 532 -4.67 -23.16 -35.04
N GLU A 533 -5.01 -21.92 -35.41
CA GLU A 533 -5.94 -21.61 -36.50
C GLU A 533 -5.51 -22.25 -37.83
N ASP A 534 -4.20 -22.37 -38.06
CA ASP A 534 -3.62 -22.96 -39.27
C ASP A 534 -3.58 -24.50 -39.23
N GLY A 535 -3.96 -25.12 -38.10
CA GLY A 535 -3.94 -26.58 -37.89
C GLY A 535 -2.55 -27.23 -37.88
N SER A 536 -1.48 -26.44 -37.89
CA SER A 536 -0.09 -26.93 -37.91
C SER A 536 0.34 -27.57 -36.59
N ASP A 537 -0.14 -27.02 -35.48
CA ASP A 537 0.32 -27.34 -34.14
C ASP A 537 -0.87 -27.52 -33.19
N SER A 538 -0.80 -28.56 -32.36
CA SER A 538 -1.73 -28.77 -31.26
C SER A 538 -0.98 -29.14 -29.98
N VAL A 539 -1.41 -28.56 -28.86
CA VAL A 539 -0.82 -28.79 -27.54
C VAL A 539 -1.90 -29.33 -26.61
N GLN A 540 -1.58 -30.42 -25.90
CA GLN A 540 -2.49 -31.08 -24.97
C GLN A 540 -2.09 -30.83 -23.51
N TYR A 541 -3.03 -30.31 -22.73
CA TYR A 541 -2.91 -30.08 -21.30
C TYR A 541 -3.77 -31.09 -20.53
N LYS A 542 -3.16 -31.77 -19.55
CA LYS A 542 -3.87 -32.70 -18.66
C LYS A 542 -4.22 -31.99 -17.36
N VAL A 543 -5.51 -31.87 -17.09
CA VAL A 543 -6.04 -31.19 -15.90
C VAL A 543 -6.86 -32.17 -15.07
N GLY A 544 -6.88 -31.98 -13.75
CA GLY A 544 -7.70 -32.83 -12.88
C GLY A 544 -9.18 -32.59 -13.15
N PHE A 545 -10.02 -33.62 -13.07
CA PHE A 545 -11.47 -33.50 -13.31
C PHE A 545 -12.19 -32.51 -12.38
N ARG A 546 -11.60 -32.20 -11.22
CA ARG A 546 -12.11 -31.20 -10.25
C ARG A 546 -11.63 -29.77 -10.52
N ALA A 547 -10.70 -29.55 -11.44
CA ALA A 547 -10.22 -28.22 -11.75
C ALA A 547 -11.34 -27.42 -12.42
N ARG A 548 -11.62 -26.22 -11.92
CA ARG A 548 -12.53 -25.29 -12.59
C ARG A 548 -11.83 -24.74 -13.84
N LEU A 549 -12.49 -24.83 -14.98
CA LEU A 549 -12.00 -24.27 -16.23
C LEU A 549 -12.43 -22.81 -16.33
N LEU A 550 -11.56 -21.99 -16.91
CA LEU A 550 -11.88 -20.61 -17.29
C LEU A 550 -12.33 -20.51 -18.76
N VAL A 551 -12.13 -21.58 -19.53
CA VAL A 551 -12.43 -21.66 -20.97
C VAL A 551 -13.46 -22.77 -21.24
N GLY A 552 -14.32 -22.52 -22.21
CA GLY A 552 -15.28 -23.47 -22.77
C GLY A 552 -14.75 -24.24 -23.96
N ASP A 553 -15.49 -25.29 -24.36
CA ASP A 553 -15.20 -26.06 -25.57
C ASP A 553 -15.56 -25.21 -26.81
N GLY A 554 -14.60 -25.08 -27.73
CA GLY A 554 -14.72 -24.21 -28.91
C GLY A 554 -14.30 -22.75 -28.69
N ASP A 555 -13.86 -22.36 -27.50
CA ASP A 555 -13.37 -21.00 -27.24
C ASP A 555 -12.05 -20.73 -27.95
N ALA A 556 -11.88 -19.49 -28.42
CA ALA A 556 -10.60 -18.99 -28.91
C ALA A 556 -9.75 -18.48 -27.75
N VAL A 557 -8.48 -18.89 -27.71
CA VAL A 557 -7.52 -18.51 -26.67
C VAL A 557 -6.28 -17.86 -27.25
N GLU A 558 -5.71 -16.90 -26.51
CA GLU A 558 -4.44 -16.24 -26.84
C GLU A 558 -3.27 -16.89 -26.10
N VAL A 559 -2.04 -16.63 -26.57
CA VAL A 559 -0.80 -17.11 -25.92
C VAL A 559 -0.74 -16.61 -24.48
N GLY A 560 -0.47 -17.51 -23.54
CA GLY A 560 -0.38 -17.18 -22.12
C GLY A 560 -1.72 -17.10 -21.39
N GLN A 561 -2.85 -17.26 -22.09
CA GLN A 561 -4.17 -17.27 -21.46
C GLN A 561 -4.33 -18.45 -20.51
N GLN A 562 -4.89 -18.16 -19.34
CA GLN A 562 -5.13 -19.14 -18.28
C GLN A 562 -6.34 -20.02 -18.61
N LEU A 563 -6.14 -21.34 -18.63
CA LEU A 563 -7.14 -22.35 -18.98
C LEU A 563 -7.92 -22.85 -17.76
N THR A 564 -7.29 -22.87 -16.58
CA THR A 564 -7.87 -23.36 -15.33
C THR A 564 -7.75 -22.34 -14.22
N GLU A 565 -8.69 -22.32 -13.28
CA GLU A 565 -8.59 -21.51 -12.05
C GLU A 565 -7.34 -21.92 -11.25
N GLY A 566 -6.64 -20.95 -10.66
CA GLY A 566 -5.43 -21.16 -9.87
C GLY A 566 -4.37 -20.08 -10.05
N SER A 567 -3.18 -20.33 -9.50
CA SER A 567 -2.02 -19.44 -9.58
C SER A 567 -1.12 -19.80 -10.77
N VAL A 568 -0.78 -18.81 -11.59
CA VAL A 568 0.13 -19.01 -12.73
C VAL A 568 1.55 -19.30 -12.23
N ASN A 569 2.24 -20.26 -12.86
CA ASN A 569 3.64 -20.56 -12.57
C ASN A 569 4.57 -19.53 -13.23
N PRO A 570 5.39 -18.80 -12.44
CA PRO A 570 6.30 -17.79 -12.97
C PRO A 570 7.30 -18.31 -14.02
N HIS A 571 7.73 -19.57 -13.91
CA HIS A 571 8.70 -20.16 -14.84
C HIS A 571 8.08 -20.45 -16.20
N GLU A 572 6.83 -20.91 -16.23
CA GLU A 572 6.09 -21.12 -17.47
C GLU A 572 5.74 -19.78 -18.13
N LYS A 573 5.33 -18.78 -17.34
CA LYS A 573 5.04 -17.44 -17.86
C LYS A 573 6.29 -16.80 -18.50
N LEU A 574 7.47 -16.95 -17.88
CA LEU A 574 8.73 -16.50 -18.48
C LEU A 574 9.04 -17.20 -19.82
N ARG A 575 8.79 -18.51 -19.89
CA ARG A 575 9.05 -19.32 -21.09
C ARG A 575 8.13 -18.92 -22.25
N ILE A 576 6.87 -18.61 -21.95
CA ILE A 576 5.81 -18.40 -22.94
C ILE A 576 5.71 -16.93 -23.38
N GLU A 577 5.62 -16.00 -22.44
CA GLU A 577 5.37 -14.58 -22.72
C GLU A 577 6.62 -13.68 -22.55
N GLY A 578 7.68 -14.22 -21.94
CA GLY A 578 8.94 -13.52 -21.76
C GLY A 578 9.03 -12.64 -20.51
N VAL A 579 10.14 -11.89 -20.42
CA VAL A 579 10.57 -11.18 -19.20
C VAL A 579 9.58 -10.10 -18.80
N GLN A 580 9.10 -9.28 -19.74
CA GLN A 580 8.27 -8.12 -19.43
C GLN A 580 6.90 -8.53 -18.87
N ALA A 581 6.27 -9.53 -19.47
CA ALA A 581 4.99 -10.07 -19.00
C ALA A 581 5.12 -10.71 -17.61
N LEU A 582 6.20 -11.45 -17.37
CA LEU A 582 6.48 -11.99 -16.04
C LEU A 582 6.68 -10.88 -15.00
N GLN A 583 7.45 -9.83 -15.32
CA GLN A 583 7.70 -8.72 -14.39
C GLN A 583 6.39 -8.04 -13.98
N HIS A 584 5.52 -7.74 -14.96
CA HIS A 584 4.20 -7.17 -14.69
C HIS A 584 3.37 -8.09 -13.79
N HIS A 585 3.30 -9.38 -14.13
CA HIS A 585 2.56 -10.36 -13.35
C HIS A 585 3.03 -10.48 -11.90
N LEU A 586 4.35 -10.52 -11.65
CA LEU A 586 4.87 -10.58 -10.28
C LEU A 586 4.54 -9.31 -9.48
N VAL A 587 4.61 -8.13 -10.11
CA VAL A 587 4.24 -6.87 -9.45
C VAL A 587 2.75 -6.88 -9.10
N GLU A 588 1.90 -7.27 -10.04
CA GLU A 588 0.45 -7.32 -9.87
C GLU A 588 0.01 -8.31 -8.80
N GLU A 589 0.54 -9.54 -8.82
CA GLU A 589 0.23 -10.57 -7.82
C GLU A 589 0.65 -10.15 -6.41
N VAL A 590 1.85 -9.58 -6.26
CA VAL A 590 2.31 -9.08 -4.96
C VAL A 590 1.43 -7.91 -4.50
N GLN A 591 1.11 -6.96 -5.40
CA GLN A 591 0.24 -5.83 -5.08
C GLN A 591 -1.16 -6.27 -4.68
N GLN A 592 -1.73 -7.27 -5.36
CA GLN A 592 -3.06 -7.80 -5.02
C GLN A 592 -3.07 -8.36 -3.59
N VAL A 593 -2.00 -9.04 -3.16
CA VAL A 593 -1.89 -9.53 -1.78
C VAL A 593 -1.86 -8.37 -0.79
N TYR A 594 -1.05 -7.34 -1.02
CA TYR A 594 -1.00 -6.17 -0.12
C TYR A 594 -2.32 -5.39 -0.10
N ARG A 595 -2.94 -5.16 -1.27
CA ARG A 595 -4.23 -4.48 -1.43
C ARG A 595 -5.36 -5.24 -0.74
N SER A 596 -5.40 -6.57 -0.85
CA SER A 596 -6.40 -7.41 -0.17
C SER A 596 -6.37 -7.27 1.36
N GLN A 597 -5.22 -6.88 1.90
CA GLN A 597 -5.04 -6.65 3.33
C GLN A 597 -5.13 -5.16 3.71
N GLY A 598 -5.48 -4.28 2.77
CA GLY A 598 -5.61 -2.84 2.99
C GLY A 598 -4.27 -2.17 3.29
N VAL A 599 -3.17 -2.66 2.69
CA VAL A 599 -1.84 -2.06 2.76
C VAL A 599 -1.50 -1.44 1.42
N THR A 600 -1.16 -0.15 1.43
CA THR A 600 -0.74 0.59 0.23
C THR A 600 0.78 0.63 0.14
N ILE A 601 1.33 0.15 -0.98
CA ILE A 601 2.77 0.20 -1.31
C ILE A 601 2.88 0.63 -2.77
N HIS A 602 3.85 1.48 -3.08
CA HIS A 602 4.09 1.88 -4.46
C HIS A 602 4.77 0.76 -5.26
N ASP A 603 4.30 0.53 -6.49
CA ASP A 603 4.80 -0.49 -7.42
C ASP A 603 6.32 -0.48 -7.63
N LYS A 604 6.96 0.71 -7.60
CA LYS A 604 8.40 0.87 -7.83
C LYS A 604 9.26 0.05 -6.87
N HIS A 605 8.78 -0.18 -5.65
CA HIS A 605 9.49 -0.99 -4.67
C HIS A 605 9.52 -2.46 -5.07
N ILE A 606 8.39 -2.99 -5.54
CA ILE A 606 8.29 -4.38 -6.00
C ILE A 606 9.06 -4.56 -7.30
N GLU A 607 8.97 -3.58 -8.22
CA GLU A 607 9.74 -3.55 -9.46
C GLU A 607 11.25 -3.66 -9.23
N LEU A 608 11.78 -2.98 -8.20
CA LEU A 608 13.20 -3.06 -7.84
C LEU A 608 13.60 -4.47 -7.41
N ILE A 609 12.76 -5.17 -6.64
CA ILE A 609 13.01 -6.55 -6.20
C ILE A 609 12.91 -7.51 -7.39
N VAL A 610 11.85 -7.39 -8.20
CA VAL A 610 11.62 -8.21 -9.38
C VAL A 610 12.74 -8.02 -10.42
N ARG A 611 13.28 -6.80 -10.56
CA ARG A 611 14.48 -6.53 -11.38
C ARG A 611 15.66 -7.40 -10.94
N GLN A 612 15.89 -7.56 -9.64
CA GLN A 612 16.99 -8.39 -9.13
C GLN A 612 16.76 -9.88 -9.33
N MET A 613 15.50 -10.34 -9.26
CA MET A 613 15.13 -11.74 -9.54
C MET A 613 15.40 -12.17 -10.98
N LEU A 614 15.44 -11.22 -11.93
CA LEU A 614 15.63 -11.44 -13.37
C LEU A 614 16.95 -10.85 -13.91
N ARG A 615 17.92 -10.62 -13.02
CA ARG A 615 19.22 -10.01 -13.38
C ARG A 615 20.15 -10.94 -14.17
N LYS A 616 19.98 -12.26 -14.04
CA LYS A 616 20.91 -13.26 -14.61
C LYS A 616 20.33 -13.93 -15.86
N VAL A 617 21.23 -14.28 -16.78
CA VAL A 617 20.97 -15.10 -17.96
C VAL A 617 21.82 -16.37 -17.90
N GLN A 618 21.29 -17.48 -18.42
CA GLN A 618 22.02 -18.73 -18.57
C GLN A 618 22.50 -18.89 -20.01
N ILE A 619 23.80 -19.08 -20.20
CA ILE A 619 24.39 -19.27 -21.53
C ILE A 619 23.97 -20.62 -22.10
N ILE A 620 23.43 -20.62 -23.32
CA ILE A 620 23.15 -21.85 -24.09
C ILE A 620 24.35 -22.17 -24.96
N GLU A 621 24.74 -21.22 -25.82
CA GLU A 621 25.86 -21.33 -26.73
C GLU A 621 26.76 -20.13 -26.54
N PRO A 622 28.07 -20.32 -26.30
CA PRO A 622 28.98 -19.22 -26.00
C PRO A 622 29.40 -18.42 -27.25
N GLY A 623 29.17 -18.94 -28.46
CA GLY A 623 29.69 -18.33 -29.68
C GLY A 623 31.21 -18.14 -29.60
N ASP A 624 31.68 -16.95 -29.99
CA ASP A 624 33.08 -16.53 -29.88
C ASP A 624 33.35 -15.68 -28.61
N THR A 625 32.46 -15.71 -27.62
CA THR A 625 32.68 -15.05 -26.31
C THR A 625 33.47 -15.95 -25.36
N ASP A 626 34.03 -15.36 -24.29
CA ASP A 626 34.75 -16.09 -23.23
C ASP A 626 33.82 -16.84 -22.24
N PHE A 627 32.52 -16.94 -22.53
CA PHE A 627 31.57 -17.59 -21.65
C PHE A 627 31.58 -19.11 -21.78
N LEU A 628 31.17 -19.83 -20.72
CA LEU A 628 30.98 -21.28 -20.78
C LEU A 628 29.50 -21.64 -20.92
N PRO A 629 29.18 -22.72 -21.67
CA PRO A 629 27.82 -23.25 -21.71
C PRO A 629 27.30 -23.57 -20.31
N GLY A 630 26.11 -23.06 -19.98
CA GLY A 630 25.47 -23.23 -18.68
C GLY A 630 25.83 -22.19 -17.62
N ASP A 631 26.79 -21.29 -17.88
CA ASP A 631 27.15 -20.21 -16.95
C ASP A 631 25.96 -19.29 -16.67
N LEU A 632 25.83 -18.87 -15.40
CA LEU A 632 24.88 -17.85 -14.97
C LEU A 632 25.58 -16.49 -14.87
N ILE A 633 25.31 -15.63 -15.84
CA ILE A 633 26.02 -14.36 -16.02
C ILE A 633 25.04 -13.20 -15.85
N ASP A 634 25.53 -12.05 -15.41
CA ASP A 634 24.75 -10.81 -15.41
C ASP A 634 24.32 -10.45 -16.85
N ARG A 635 23.04 -10.11 -17.02
CA ARG A 635 22.48 -9.75 -18.32
C ARG A 635 23.24 -8.61 -19.00
N ARG A 636 23.68 -7.59 -18.25
CA ARG A 636 24.40 -6.44 -18.81
C ARG A 636 25.79 -6.82 -19.29
N ARG A 637 26.47 -7.67 -18.51
CA ARG A 637 27.77 -8.22 -18.91
C ARG A 637 27.65 -9.09 -20.17
N PHE A 638 26.59 -9.89 -20.28
CA PHE A 638 26.28 -10.66 -21.47
C PHE A 638 26.02 -9.76 -22.70
N GLU A 639 25.17 -8.74 -22.54
CA GLU A 639 24.87 -7.79 -23.62
C GLU A 639 26.10 -6.99 -24.08
N ALA A 640 26.97 -6.59 -23.14
CA ALA A 640 28.21 -5.88 -23.44
C ALA A 640 29.20 -6.77 -24.20
N ALA A 641 29.43 -8.01 -23.73
CA ALA A 641 30.32 -8.96 -24.40
C ALA A 641 29.83 -9.30 -25.81
N ASN A 642 28.52 -9.53 -25.98
CA ASN A 642 27.95 -9.78 -27.30
C ASN A 642 28.11 -8.60 -28.25
N ARG A 643 27.96 -7.37 -27.75
CA ARG A 643 28.16 -6.16 -28.56
C ARG A 643 29.60 -6.07 -29.06
N GLU A 644 30.56 -6.30 -28.17
CA GLU A 644 31.99 -6.31 -28.51
C GLU A 644 32.34 -7.43 -29.51
N THR A 645 31.80 -8.63 -29.34
CA THR A 645 32.01 -9.74 -30.28
C THR A 645 31.45 -9.43 -31.66
N VAL A 646 30.28 -8.81 -31.75
CA VAL A 646 29.67 -8.41 -33.03
C VAL A 646 30.47 -7.29 -33.70
N GLU A 647 30.96 -6.31 -32.93
CA GLU A 647 31.87 -5.27 -33.44
C GLU A 647 33.16 -5.87 -34.03
N ASN A 648 33.64 -6.96 -33.44
CA ASN A 648 34.78 -7.73 -33.92
C ASN A 648 34.44 -8.78 -35.00
N SER A 649 33.22 -8.75 -35.56
CA SER A 649 32.72 -9.69 -36.58
C SER A 649 32.72 -11.18 -36.17
N GLY A 650 32.63 -11.47 -34.88
CA GLY A 650 32.47 -12.83 -34.33
C GLY A 650 31.00 -13.23 -34.15
N GLN A 651 30.77 -14.49 -33.81
CA GLN A 651 29.45 -15.01 -33.45
C GLN A 651 29.10 -14.66 -31.99
N PRO A 652 28.00 -13.93 -31.74
CA PRO A 652 27.57 -13.61 -30.37
C PRO A 652 27.09 -14.85 -29.63
N ALA A 653 27.18 -14.83 -28.30
CA ALA A 653 26.63 -15.86 -27.44
C ALA A 653 25.09 -15.83 -27.42
N SER A 654 24.46 -16.99 -27.27
CA SER A 654 23.03 -17.14 -27.03
C SER A 654 22.76 -17.51 -25.57
N ALA A 655 21.76 -16.89 -24.96
CA ALA A 655 21.42 -17.10 -23.56
C ALA A 655 19.90 -17.08 -23.33
N ARG A 656 19.44 -17.76 -22.28
CA ARG A 656 18.05 -17.69 -21.81
C ARG A 656 17.97 -16.87 -20.53
N PRO A 657 16.98 -15.97 -20.39
CA PRO A 657 16.71 -15.32 -19.10
C PRO A 657 16.42 -16.36 -18.02
N GLN A 658 16.97 -16.16 -16.82
CA GLN A 658 16.76 -17.06 -15.70
C GLN A 658 16.04 -16.34 -14.56
N LEU A 659 14.85 -16.83 -14.18
CA LEU A 659 14.20 -16.40 -12.96
C LEU A 659 14.85 -17.08 -11.75
N LEU A 660 15.25 -16.26 -10.76
CA LEU A 660 15.80 -16.71 -9.49
C LEU A 660 14.95 -16.15 -8.34
N GLY A 661 14.66 -17.00 -7.35
CA GLY A 661 14.12 -16.52 -6.08
C GLY A 661 15.13 -15.62 -5.35
N ILE A 662 14.65 -14.69 -4.51
CA ILE A 662 15.49 -13.70 -3.84
C ILE A 662 16.65 -14.31 -3.04
N THR A 663 16.45 -15.49 -2.43
CA THR A 663 17.52 -16.19 -1.71
C THR A 663 18.65 -16.61 -2.66
N LYS A 664 18.30 -17.22 -3.79
CA LYS A 664 19.28 -17.67 -4.79
C LYS A 664 19.92 -16.48 -5.53
N ALA A 665 19.16 -15.42 -5.78
CA ALA A 665 19.67 -14.19 -6.38
C ALA A 665 20.73 -13.52 -5.48
N SER A 666 20.50 -13.48 -4.16
CA SER A 666 21.45 -12.89 -3.20
C SER A 666 22.80 -13.63 -3.11
N LEU A 667 22.80 -14.95 -3.34
CA LEU A 667 24.03 -15.76 -3.42
C LEU A 667 24.78 -15.60 -4.74
N ALA A 668 24.10 -15.14 -5.79
CA ALA A 668 24.65 -14.94 -7.13
C ALA A 668 25.17 -13.51 -7.35
N THR A 669 25.51 -12.78 -6.28
CA THR A 669 26.21 -11.49 -6.37
C THR A 669 27.63 -11.65 -6.91
N ASP A 670 28.14 -10.59 -7.53
CA ASP A 670 29.51 -10.57 -8.07
C ASP A 670 30.55 -10.33 -6.95
N SER A 671 30.15 -9.78 -5.80
CA SER A 671 31.02 -9.64 -4.62
C SER A 671 31.11 -10.94 -3.84
N TRP A 672 32.31 -11.51 -3.78
CA TRP A 672 32.57 -12.69 -2.96
C TRP A 672 32.55 -12.36 -1.47
N LEU A 673 32.90 -11.14 -1.05
CA LEU A 673 32.83 -10.70 0.35
C LEU A 673 31.38 -10.66 0.84
N SER A 674 30.48 -10.08 0.05
CA SER A 674 29.06 -10.02 0.37
C SER A 674 28.42 -11.41 0.36
N ALA A 675 28.70 -12.24 -0.65
CA ALA A 675 28.21 -13.62 -0.68
C ALA A 675 28.67 -14.45 0.54
N ALA A 676 29.96 -14.35 0.90
CA ALA A 676 30.54 -15.10 2.02
C ALA A 676 29.95 -14.73 3.39
N SER A 677 29.44 -13.51 3.55
CA SER A 677 28.81 -13.03 4.78
C SER A 677 27.38 -13.58 5.01
N PHE A 678 26.74 -14.11 3.97
CA PHE A 678 25.35 -14.57 4.03
C PHE A 678 25.27 -16.06 4.39
N GLN A 679 25.71 -16.94 3.50
CA GLN A 679 25.70 -18.40 3.65
C GLN A 679 26.86 -19.04 2.87
N GLU A 680 27.22 -20.28 3.22
CA GLU A 680 28.20 -21.09 2.49
C GLU A 680 29.61 -20.48 2.35
N THR A 681 30.08 -19.75 3.37
CA THR A 681 31.36 -19.02 3.41
C THR A 681 32.54 -19.84 2.86
N THR A 682 32.70 -21.10 3.28
CA THR A 682 33.81 -21.96 2.83
C THR A 682 33.80 -22.19 1.31
N ARG A 683 32.63 -22.41 0.72
CA ARG A 683 32.49 -22.65 -0.72
C ARG A 683 32.85 -21.40 -1.50
N VAL A 684 32.27 -20.25 -1.11
CA VAL A 684 32.49 -18.95 -1.77
C VAL A 684 33.97 -18.55 -1.73
N LEU A 685 34.62 -18.66 -0.57
CA LEU A 685 36.04 -18.31 -0.43
C LEU A 685 36.95 -19.22 -1.25
N THR A 686 36.64 -20.52 -1.33
CA THR A 686 37.42 -21.48 -2.11
C THR A 686 37.33 -21.16 -3.61
N GLU A 687 36.12 -20.94 -4.13
CA GLU A 687 35.90 -20.56 -5.53
C GLU A 687 36.58 -19.23 -5.88
N ALA A 688 36.47 -18.23 -5.01
CA ALA A 688 37.09 -16.92 -5.21
C ALA A 688 38.63 -16.99 -5.20
N ALA A 689 39.21 -17.79 -4.31
CA ALA A 689 40.66 -17.99 -4.22
C ALA A 689 41.22 -18.73 -5.44
N ILE A 690 40.54 -19.79 -5.90
CA ILE A 690 40.94 -20.55 -7.10
C ILE A 690 40.88 -19.66 -8.34
N ALA A 691 39.82 -18.85 -8.47
CA ALA A 691 39.63 -17.96 -9.61
C ALA A 691 40.41 -16.63 -9.54
N GLY A 692 41.16 -16.38 -8.44
CA GLY A 692 41.91 -15.14 -8.25
C GLY A 692 41.05 -13.86 -8.30
N ARG A 693 39.81 -13.93 -7.82
CA ARG A 693 38.84 -12.82 -7.96
C ARG A 693 39.24 -11.60 -7.12
N SER A 694 39.02 -10.42 -7.67
CA SER A 694 39.09 -9.14 -6.95
C SER A 694 37.69 -8.61 -6.66
N ASP A 695 37.52 -7.93 -5.52
CA ASP A 695 36.24 -7.34 -5.12
C ASP A 695 36.25 -5.82 -5.34
N GLY A 696 35.26 -5.31 -6.08
CA GLY A 696 35.13 -3.89 -6.41
C GLY A 696 34.55 -3.02 -5.30
N LEU A 697 34.05 -3.60 -4.20
CA LEU A 697 33.47 -2.88 -3.06
C LEU A 697 32.36 -1.89 -3.47
N LEU A 698 31.53 -2.30 -4.44
CA LEU A 698 30.46 -1.45 -4.99
C LEU A 698 29.18 -1.45 -4.14
N GLY A 699 28.99 -2.50 -3.33
CA GLY A 699 27.84 -2.66 -2.45
C GLY A 699 28.01 -1.99 -1.08
N LEU A 700 26.94 -2.05 -0.29
CA LEU A 700 26.93 -1.52 1.07
C LEU A 700 27.65 -2.46 2.04
N LYS A 701 27.42 -3.77 1.90
CA LYS A 701 27.81 -4.79 2.89
C LYS A 701 29.31 -4.97 3.00
N GLU A 702 30.01 -4.99 1.88
CA GLU A 702 31.47 -5.18 1.82
C GLU A 702 32.17 -4.02 2.51
N ASN A 703 31.69 -2.80 2.28
CA ASN A 703 32.24 -1.59 2.90
C ASN A 703 32.01 -1.56 4.42
N VAL A 704 30.82 -1.96 4.89
CA VAL A 704 30.54 -2.10 6.33
C VAL A 704 31.45 -3.15 6.97
N ILE A 705 31.65 -4.32 6.34
CA ILE A 705 32.53 -5.39 6.85
C ILE A 705 33.98 -4.90 6.99
N ILE A 706 34.47 -4.14 6.01
CA ILE A 706 35.85 -3.63 6.01
C ILE A 706 36.02 -2.40 6.93
N GLY A 707 34.92 -1.74 7.30
CA GLY A 707 34.95 -0.48 8.06
C GLY A 707 35.22 0.76 7.20
N LYS A 708 34.81 0.73 5.92
CA LYS A 708 34.81 1.89 5.02
C LYS A 708 33.43 2.54 4.96
N LEU A 709 33.39 3.81 4.53
CA LEU A 709 32.14 4.49 4.21
C LEU A 709 31.39 3.74 3.11
N ILE A 710 30.07 3.61 3.27
CA ILE A 710 29.22 3.01 2.25
C ILE A 710 29.20 3.87 0.96
N PRO A 711 29.17 3.26 -0.24
CA PRO A 711 29.18 3.98 -1.51
C PRO A 711 27.78 4.51 -1.90
N ALA A 712 27.02 5.00 -0.92
CA ALA A 712 25.68 5.56 -1.06
C ALA A 712 25.56 6.84 -0.22
N GLY A 713 24.57 7.68 -0.54
CA GLY A 713 24.38 8.98 0.09
C GLY A 713 25.65 9.82 0.10
N THR A 714 25.95 10.42 1.25
CA THR A 714 27.14 11.26 1.49
C THR A 714 28.47 10.53 1.32
N GLY A 715 28.48 9.19 1.38
CA GLY A 715 29.68 8.36 1.23
C GLY A 715 30.16 8.20 -0.22
N MET A 716 29.38 8.61 -1.22
CA MET A 716 29.82 8.57 -2.63
C MET A 716 30.97 9.55 -2.89
N SER A 717 31.90 9.12 -3.75
CA SER A 717 33.03 9.95 -4.21
C SER A 717 32.61 11.32 -4.76
N ARG A 718 31.43 11.40 -5.39
CA ARG A 718 30.83 12.64 -5.91
C ARG A 718 30.66 13.71 -4.83
N TYR A 719 30.26 13.33 -3.62
CA TYR A 719 30.01 14.26 -2.52
C TYR A 719 31.22 14.39 -1.60
N ARG A 720 32.00 13.31 -1.45
CA ARG A 720 33.19 13.30 -0.59
C ARG A 720 34.33 14.18 -1.11
N ASN A 721 34.47 14.28 -2.43
CA ASN A 721 35.61 14.98 -3.05
C ASN A 721 35.29 16.44 -3.42
N VAL A 722 34.25 17.03 -2.82
CA VAL A 722 33.87 18.43 -3.07
C VAL A 722 34.88 19.37 -2.42
N GLN A 723 35.44 20.29 -3.21
CA GLN A 723 36.32 21.36 -2.70
C GLN A 723 35.51 22.63 -2.47
N VAL A 724 35.40 23.06 -1.22
CA VAL A 724 34.77 24.34 -0.87
C VAL A 724 35.77 25.46 -1.10
N LYS A 725 35.46 26.38 -2.02
CA LYS A 725 36.25 27.60 -2.24
C LYS A 725 35.49 28.78 -1.68
N ILE A 726 36.11 29.51 -0.76
CA ILE A 726 35.58 30.76 -0.24
C ILE A 726 35.87 31.86 -1.28
N LYS A 727 34.85 32.65 -1.63
CA LYS A 727 35.07 33.81 -2.50
C LYS A 727 36.00 34.81 -1.78
N PRO A 728 36.99 35.43 -2.45
CA PRO A 728 37.94 36.35 -1.80
C PRO A 728 37.26 37.48 -1.00
N GLU A 729 36.14 37.98 -1.51
CA GLU A 729 35.33 39.06 -0.91
C GLU A 729 34.63 38.65 0.40
N ALA A 730 34.50 37.35 0.66
CA ALA A 730 33.84 36.82 1.84
C ALA A 730 34.84 36.41 2.93
N ILE A 731 36.15 36.57 2.70
CA ILE A 731 37.18 36.35 3.72
C ILE A 731 37.19 37.60 4.60
N PRO A 732 36.82 37.50 5.89
CA PRO A 732 36.87 38.66 6.77
C PRO A 732 38.31 39.20 6.88
N GLU A 733 38.49 40.52 6.94
CA GLU A 733 39.82 41.16 7.00
C GLU A 733 40.71 40.63 8.15
N TYR A 734 40.14 40.03 9.19
CA TYR A 734 40.90 39.46 10.31
C TYR A 734 41.53 38.08 10.02
N TRP A 735 41.21 37.44 8.89
CA TRP A 735 41.80 36.18 8.42
C TRP A 735 42.81 36.37 7.27
N LEU A 736 42.91 37.57 6.71
CA LEU A 736 43.93 37.99 5.75
C LEU A 736 45.15 38.52 6.49
#